data_AF-A0A2V7M0A4-F1
#
_entry.id   AF-A0A2V7M0A4-F1
#
_cell.length_a   1.000
_cell.length_b   1.000
_cell.length_c   1.000
_cell.angle_alpha   90.00
_cell.angle_beta   90.00
_cell.angle_gamma   90.00
#
_symmetry.space_group_name_H-M   'P 1'
#
loop_
_entity.id
_entity.type
_entity.pdbx_description
1 polymer ?
#
loop_
_entity_poly.entity_id
_entity_poly.type
_entity_poly.pdbx_seq_one_letter_code
_entity_poly.pdbx_strand_id
1 'polypeptide(L)'
;MHRLARRQAIAYSALLSFALALPVAGQGRGKVKQKQPTDVPPVGGADSLNNLKFRNLGPSVAGGRVAAVVGVPGDRNVYYVGAAAGGVWKTIDGGDSWEAVFKDQTTSSIGAVALAPSNPNVVWVGTGEGNPRNDVVDGRGVFMSPDAGKSWQFMGLGDVGQITRIVIDPANPDVVFVGALGHVWAPNAERGVFRTADGGKSWQKVLFVNDTTGAADLVMVPGNPRVLFAGVWQFVRYPWELVSGGAGSGIYRSKDGGLTWERLKEGLPAGPLGRIALAVGPTNPSHLYALIETTQGMLWDSKDLGDHWTRVSDFHGLSARPFYFSLLHVSPADDRKLFFSSYLLLRSDDGGKTTTPIDRGVHVDHHALWIDPQNPDRMIQGNDGGAYVTENAAKSWRSLNNLPIGQFYMVAADNNNPYMLCGGLQDNNAWCGPSSGAGGGGGGGGGGGRAGGLNGSEWFTVTGGDGEYAVPAPSDSSILYVDSQNGNITRVDLKTGLTRSIRPYLSGVTEMKPANLKYRFNWTSPIAVSSRDANTVYVGGNVVFKTTDGGDHWTAISPDLTRNDKSKQVTSGGPINYDISGAETYNTILTVTLAPTDSNVIWVGTDDGLVHVSRDGGKTWSNVSGHFPGLAKDVEGRVYQIGVSPFDAGAAYVAIDRHELDDRRPYVYKTGDWGKTWVDIGKSLPQDVPARVVRENPNLRSFLVLGTDAALWYSRDGGTSWKPLKAEFPTVPVYDVQFIKRQHDLVVATHGRGLFVFDNITALEELTPEVVATDFHVFGTQPAQIRVRPRRPGVAPTRFTTPNAPAGAVIDYYLKAALDTGSTGSPGEGERGRSRRGRVIVAVTDSRGDTVVVDSSGPGKQGVNRYVWNLRHGAPTRLTFERPTGVEEEENPFRSVGGPRAIPGAYTVALTAAGRAETKTVTVEPDPILGGDPARFAAQLRAGLEWRNALSALNEMLNRIVSLETQLKNTQQALRDNAAGDTAAAAPVIRQGRDLGRKLKELKDSLYNSDVQRDAGQDDIHYLNRFHDRLQGLGFGLALAYAQPPNEVVEGRMKELRAQLDAYLTRFNELLRTDVAAFNKTAQDHGTPVLVAGAPVAVRAVAVR
;
A
#
# COMPACT_ATOMS: atom_id res chain seq x y z
N MET A 1 59.16 -6.83 26.51
CA MET A 1 60.56 -6.44 26.73
C MET A 1 61.23 -6.37 25.36
N HIS A 2 61.87 -5.21 25.11
CA HIS A 2 62.89 -4.85 24.09
C HIS A 2 62.75 -5.32 22.63
N ARG A 3 62.99 -4.51 21.59
CA ARG A 3 63.14 -3.05 21.34
C ARG A 3 63.63 -2.96 19.87
N LEU A 4 63.17 -1.95 19.11
CA LEU A 4 63.82 -1.30 17.94
C LEU A 4 64.17 -2.16 16.70
N ALA A 5 64.46 -1.65 15.50
CA ALA A 5 64.16 -0.45 14.70
C ALA A 5 64.99 -0.60 13.40
N ARG A 6 64.38 -0.50 12.21
CA ARG A 6 64.61 0.52 11.15
C ARG A 6 65.83 0.35 10.21
N ARG A 7 65.46 0.36 8.90
CA ARG A 7 65.95 1.20 7.76
C ARG A 7 67.01 0.66 6.77
N GLN A 8 66.61 0.77 5.48
CA GLN A 8 67.33 1.27 4.28
C GLN A 8 68.54 0.45 3.77
N ALA A 9 68.95 0.42 2.49
CA ALA A 9 68.46 0.82 1.18
C ALA A 9 69.52 0.36 0.12
N ILE A 10 69.04 -0.21 -1.00
CA ILE A 10 69.40 0.10 -2.41
C ILE A 10 70.81 -0.18 -3.02
N ALA A 11 70.75 -0.86 -4.19
CA ALA A 11 71.60 -0.87 -5.41
C ALA A 11 73.03 -1.45 -5.33
N TYR A 12 73.61 -2.14 -6.33
CA TYR A 12 73.63 -2.04 -7.81
C TYR A 12 73.73 -3.46 -8.44
N SER A 13 73.05 -3.85 -9.53
CA SER A 13 73.13 -3.47 -10.98
C SER A 13 74.28 -4.12 -11.79
N ALA A 14 73.89 -4.63 -12.98
CA ALA A 14 74.66 -4.82 -14.24
C ALA A 14 75.42 -6.15 -14.45
N LEU A 15 75.46 -6.80 -15.62
CA LEU A 15 74.96 -6.50 -16.99
C LEU A 15 75.18 -7.74 -17.92
N LEU A 16 74.53 -7.67 -19.11
CA LEU A 16 74.77 -8.34 -20.41
C LEU A 16 74.09 -9.69 -20.71
N SER A 17 73.54 -9.99 -21.88
CA SER A 17 72.88 -9.27 -23.00
C SER A 17 72.46 -10.35 -24.05
N PHE A 18 71.47 -9.99 -24.88
CA PHE A 18 71.07 -10.55 -26.19
C PHE A 18 70.04 -11.71 -26.32
N ALA A 19 69.24 -11.55 -27.38
CA ALA A 19 67.83 -11.88 -27.55
C ALA A 19 67.54 -13.11 -28.44
N LEU A 20 66.36 -13.75 -28.26
CA LEU A 20 65.26 -13.83 -29.26
C LEU A 20 64.03 -14.62 -28.74
N ALA A 21 62.86 -14.23 -29.25
CA ALA A 21 61.49 -14.79 -29.15
C ALA A 21 60.56 -14.23 -28.03
N LEU A 22 59.49 -13.57 -28.49
CA LEU A 22 58.49 -12.75 -27.78
C LEU A 22 57.55 -13.51 -26.83
N PRO A 23 57.05 -12.85 -25.76
CA PRO A 23 55.70 -13.08 -25.24
C PRO A 23 54.83 -11.81 -25.26
N VAL A 24 53.54 -12.02 -25.46
CA VAL A 24 52.46 -11.02 -25.45
C VAL A 24 52.21 -10.52 -24.02
N ALA A 25 52.06 -9.20 -23.88
CA ALA A 25 51.86 -8.49 -22.63
C ALA A 25 50.49 -8.77 -21.99
N GLY A 26 50.50 -9.20 -20.72
CA GLY A 26 49.34 -9.17 -19.83
C GLY A 26 49.29 -7.83 -19.08
N GLN A 27 48.24 -7.04 -19.30
CA GLN A 27 47.95 -5.83 -18.53
C GLN A 27 47.39 -6.19 -17.14
N GLY A 28 47.96 -5.57 -16.12
CA GLY A 28 47.59 -5.75 -14.72
C GLY A 28 46.17 -5.23 -14.39
N ARG A 29 45.44 -6.04 -13.62
CA ARG A 29 44.16 -5.68 -13.00
C ARG A 29 44.39 -4.67 -11.87
N GLY A 30 43.98 -3.42 -12.09
CA GLY A 30 43.83 -2.43 -11.04
C GLY A 30 42.71 -2.82 -10.07
N LYS A 31 42.98 -2.73 -8.77
CA LYS A 31 41.98 -2.90 -7.70
C LYS A 31 40.90 -1.81 -7.84
N VAL A 32 39.69 -2.20 -8.21
CA VAL A 32 38.50 -1.35 -8.13
C VAL A 32 38.03 -1.33 -6.67
N LYS A 33 38.14 -0.17 -6.01
CA LYS A 33 37.43 0.08 -4.75
C LYS A 33 35.93 0.11 -5.07
N GLN A 34 35.17 -0.83 -4.52
CA GLN A 34 33.71 -0.72 -4.45
C GLN A 34 33.34 0.59 -3.74
N LYS A 35 32.56 1.42 -4.43
CA LYS A 35 31.97 2.64 -3.88
C LYS A 35 30.69 2.23 -3.15
N GLN A 36 30.49 2.76 -1.94
CA GLN A 36 29.20 2.70 -1.22
C GLN A 36 28.05 3.11 -2.16
N PRO A 37 26.81 2.64 -1.92
CA PRO A 37 25.63 3.22 -2.54
C PRO A 37 25.58 4.68 -2.09
N THR A 38 25.98 5.59 -2.97
CA THR A 38 25.83 7.02 -2.74
C THR A 38 24.35 7.34 -2.86
N ASP A 39 23.79 7.99 -1.84
CA ASP A 39 22.52 8.71 -1.95
C ASP A 39 22.46 9.40 -3.31
N VAL A 40 21.42 9.07 -4.09
CA VAL A 40 21.12 9.77 -5.34
C VAL A 40 21.00 11.25 -4.97
N PRO A 41 21.86 12.15 -5.50
CA PRO A 41 21.74 13.56 -5.19
C PRO A 41 20.36 14.03 -5.65
N PRO A 42 19.64 14.85 -4.85
CA PRO A 42 18.33 15.33 -5.23
C PRO A 42 18.46 16.11 -6.54
N VAL A 43 17.83 15.61 -7.60
CA VAL A 43 17.58 16.40 -8.81
C VAL A 43 16.76 17.60 -8.35
N GLY A 44 17.34 18.78 -8.44
CA GLY A 44 16.81 20.02 -7.87
C GLY A 44 15.34 20.27 -8.22
N GLY A 45 14.55 20.46 -7.16
CA GLY A 45 13.11 20.65 -7.16
C GLY A 45 12.48 19.74 -6.12
N ALA A 46 11.72 20.28 -5.16
CA ALA A 46 10.84 19.44 -4.36
C ALA A 46 10.07 18.51 -5.31
N ASP A 47 10.01 17.20 -5.01
CA ASP A 47 9.24 16.27 -5.84
C ASP A 47 7.85 16.86 -6.04
N SER A 48 7.58 17.25 -7.29
CA SER A 48 6.42 18.05 -7.65
C SER A 48 5.13 17.28 -7.38
N LEU A 49 5.19 16.00 -7.02
CA LEU A 49 4.02 15.15 -6.78
C LEU A 49 3.75 14.91 -5.28
N ASN A 50 4.54 15.48 -4.37
CA ASN A 50 4.45 15.22 -2.92
C ASN A 50 3.10 15.54 -2.27
N ASN A 51 2.20 16.30 -2.93
CA ASN A 51 0.87 16.56 -2.39
C ASN A 51 -0.19 15.58 -2.91
N LEU A 52 0.17 14.67 -3.81
CA LEU A 52 -0.64 13.55 -4.27
C LEU A 52 -0.24 12.27 -3.51
N LYS A 53 -1.16 11.31 -3.43
CA LYS A 53 -0.99 10.10 -2.61
C LYS A 53 -1.56 8.88 -3.31
N PHE A 54 -0.86 7.76 -3.21
CA PHE A 54 -1.44 6.45 -3.51
C PHE A 54 -2.45 6.04 -2.43
N ARG A 55 -3.49 5.29 -2.82
CA ARG A 55 -4.37 4.57 -1.89
C ARG A 55 -3.95 3.11 -1.83
N ASN A 56 -3.55 2.61 -0.65
CA ASN A 56 -3.36 1.17 -0.42
C ASN A 56 -4.73 0.50 -0.27
N LEU A 57 -5.16 -0.30 -1.24
CA LEU A 57 -6.47 -0.97 -1.24
C LEU A 57 -6.51 -2.26 -0.40
N GLY A 58 -5.37 -2.80 0.02
CA GLY A 58 -5.27 -4.16 0.57
C GLY A 58 -5.32 -5.23 -0.53
N PRO A 59 -6.05 -6.35 -0.35
CA PRO A 59 -6.85 -6.69 0.82
C PRO A 59 -5.99 -7.02 2.04
N SER A 60 -6.28 -6.41 3.19
CA SER A 60 -5.65 -6.81 4.45
C SER A 60 -6.16 -8.14 4.99
N VAL A 61 -7.38 -8.53 4.59
CA VAL A 61 -8.03 -9.77 5.05
C VAL A 61 -7.43 -11.02 4.42
N ALA A 62 -6.67 -10.87 3.33
CA ALA A 62 -5.97 -11.98 2.69
C ALA A 62 -4.74 -12.45 3.48
N GLY A 63 -4.18 -11.61 4.36
CA GLY A 63 -2.92 -11.94 5.04
C GLY A 63 -1.70 -11.75 4.14
N GLY A 64 -0.68 -12.58 4.36
CA GLY A 64 0.62 -12.55 3.68
C GLY A 64 1.73 -13.06 4.60
N ARG A 65 2.87 -13.47 4.02
CA ARG A 65 3.93 -14.17 4.75
C ARG A 65 4.59 -13.31 5.83
N VAL A 66 4.57 -13.84 7.06
CA VAL A 66 5.23 -13.27 8.24
C VAL A 66 6.40 -14.15 8.66
N ALA A 67 7.62 -13.63 8.49
CA ALA A 67 8.86 -14.35 8.79
C ALA A 67 9.38 -14.10 10.20
N ALA A 68 8.92 -13.05 10.89
CA ALA A 68 9.36 -12.73 12.25
C ALA A 68 8.24 -12.13 13.10
N VAL A 69 8.16 -12.52 14.36
CA VAL A 69 7.24 -11.94 15.35
C VAL A 69 7.93 -11.78 16.70
N VAL A 70 7.61 -10.71 17.42
CA VAL A 70 8.06 -10.51 18.81
C VAL A 70 7.06 -9.64 19.57
N GLY A 71 6.86 -9.93 20.86
CA GLY A 71 6.06 -9.10 21.77
C GLY A 71 6.92 -8.46 22.86
N VAL A 72 6.36 -7.50 23.58
CA VAL A 72 6.99 -6.96 24.80
C VAL A 72 6.54 -7.81 26.00
N PRO A 73 7.46 -8.47 26.74
CA PRO A 73 7.10 -9.31 27.89
C PRO A 73 6.17 -8.60 28.88
N GLY A 74 5.08 -9.25 29.28
CA GLY A 74 4.09 -8.68 30.20
C GLY A 74 3.13 -7.64 29.61
N ASP A 75 3.45 -6.98 28.49
CA ASP A 75 2.55 -6.02 27.81
C ASP A 75 1.77 -6.70 26.69
N ARG A 76 0.47 -6.90 26.90
CA ARG A 76 -0.39 -7.65 25.97
C ARG A 76 -0.77 -6.88 24.71
N ASN A 77 -0.48 -5.57 24.67
CA ASN A 77 -0.94 -4.71 23.59
C ASN A 77 0.16 -4.46 22.55
N VAL A 78 1.42 -4.76 22.85
CA VAL A 78 2.56 -4.38 21.99
C VAL A 78 3.18 -5.60 21.32
N TYR A 79 3.05 -5.64 19.99
CA TYR A 79 3.67 -6.64 19.12
C TYR A 79 4.35 -5.99 17.92
N TYR A 80 5.40 -6.65 17.44
CA TYR A 80 6.06 -6.38 16.18
C TYR A 80 5.92 -7.57 15.25
N VAL A 81 5.65 -7.29 13.98
CA VAL A 81 5.52 -8.26 12.90
C VAL A 81 6.48 -7.86 11.78
N GLY A 82 7.40 -8.75 11.41
CA GLY A 82 8.27 -8.63 10.24
C GLY A 82 7.68 -9.44 9.09
N ALA A 83 7.18 -8.76 8.06
CA ALA A 83 6.67 -9.40 6.85
C ALA A 83 7.82 -9.74 5.89
N ALA A 84 7.69 -10.85 5.16
CA ALA A 84 8.71 -11.38 4.25
C ALA A 84 9.25 -10.36 3.23
N ALA A 85 8.37 -9.48 2.73
CA ALA A 85 8.69 -8.38 1.81
C ALA A 85 7.81 -7.13 2.07
N GLY A 86 7.23 -7.02 3.27
CA GLY A 86 6.27 -5.97 3.65
C GLY A 86 6.73 -5.02 4.76
N GLY A 87 7.99 -5.10 5.18
CA GLY A 87 8.57 -4.30 6.25
C GLY A 87 8.16 -4.75 7.65
N VAL A 88 8.43 -3.91 8.64
CA VAL A 88 8.09 -4.14 10.05
C VAL A 88 6.88 -3.32 10.44
N TRP A 89 5.95 -3.97 11.12
CA TRP A 89 4.70 -3.42 11.62
C TRP A 89 4.65 -3.49 13.13
N LYS A 90 4.10 -2.45 13.75
CA LYS A 90 3.92 -2.37 15.19
C LYS A 90 2.45 -2.12 15.53
N THR A 91 1.98 -2.78 16.58
CA THR A 91 0.72 -2.44 17.25
C THR A 91 0.99 -2.05 18.69
N ILE A 92 0.11 -1.21 19.26
CA ILE A 92 0.10 -0.82 20.67
C ILE A 92 -1.28 -1.00 21.31
N ASP A 93 -2.22 -1.63 20.60
CA ASP A 93 -3.61 -1.87 21.02
C ASP A 93 -4.00 -3.36 20.87
N GLY A 94 -2.99 -4.24 20.85
CA GLY A 94 -3.19 -5.68 20.73
C GLY A 94 -3.53 -6.13 19.32
N GLY A 95 -3.26 -5.35 18.28
CA GLY A 95 -3.50 -5.70 16.88
C GLY A 95 -4.84 -5.22 16.32
N ASP A 96 -5.54 -4.34 17.04
CA ASP A 96 -6.72 -3.64 16.51
C ASP A 96 -6.33 -2.64 15.40
N SER A 97 -5.14 -2.04 15.52
CA SER A 97 -4.51 -1.21 14.50
C SER A 97 -3.00 -1.45 14.39
N TRP A 98 -2.43 -1.11 13.23
CA TRP A 98 -1.03 -1.32 12.91
C TRP A 98 -0.40 -0.10 12.25
N GLU A 99 0.85 0.18 12.63
CA GLU A 99 1.71 1.18 12.01
C GLU A 99 2.89 0.49 11.30
N ALA A 100 3.10 0.80 10.02
CA ALA A 100 4.30 0.38 9.31
C ALA A 100 5.47 1.26 9.77
N VAL A 101 6.30 0.71 10.68
CA VAL A 101 7.43 1.41 11.30
C VAL A 101 8.71 1.32 10.46
N PHE A 102 8.81 0.34 9.56
CA PHE A 102 9.96 0.13 8.66
C PHE A 102 9.49 0.09 7.20
N LYS A 103 9.25 1.27 6.61
CA LYS A 103 8.65 1.42 5.27
C LYS A 103 9.48 2.24 4.28
N ASP A 104 10.52 2.93 4.77
CA ASP A 104 11.32 3.90 4.00
C ASP A 104 12.79 3.47 3.87
N GLN A 105 13.13 2.29 4.40
CA GLN A 105 14.48 1.70 4.38
C GLN A 105 14.77 1.08 3.00
N THR A 106 15.99 0.61 2.79
CA THR A 106 16.51 0.21 1.47
C THR A 106 15.91 -1.10 0.92
N THR A 107 15.24 -1.88 1.76
CA THR A 107 14.48 -3.09 1.40
C THR A 107 13.32 -3.23 2.37
N SER A 108 12.26 -3.91 1.96
CA SER A 108 11.15 -4.30 2.83
C SER A 108 11.21 -5.77 3.26
N SER A 109 12.26 -6.51 2.86
CA SER A 109 12.39 -7.91 3.25
C SER A 109 12.92 -8.08 4.65
N ILE A 110 12.17 -8.75 5.51
CA ILE A 110 12.50 -8.93 6.93
C ILE A 110 12.73 -10.41 7.23
N GLY A 111 13.89 -10.74 7.78
CA GLY A 111 14.20 -12.10 8.24
C GLY A 111 14.28 -12.24 9.76
N ALA A 112 14.57 -11.16 10.49
CA ALA A 112 14.62 -11.19 11.95
C ALA A 112 14.20 -9.86 12.58
N VAL A 113 13.48 -9.94 13.70
CA VAL A 113 13.20 -8.81 14.60
C VAL A 113 13.54 -9.24 16.02
N ALA A 114 14.38 -8.48 16.72
CA ALA A 114 14.78 -8.75 18.09
C ALA A 114 14.68 -7.50 18.97
N LEU A 115 14.09 -7.65 20.15
CA LEU A 115 14.06 -6.61 21.18
C LEU A 115 15.19 -6.86 22.17
N ALA A 116 15.90 -5.81 22.59
CA ALA A 116 16.90 -5.96 23.64
C ALA A 116 16.22 -6.33 24.98
N PRO A 117 16.62 -7.42 25.65
CA PRO A 117 16.00 -7.85 26.92
C PRO A 117 16.09 -6.79 28.02
N SER A 118 17.15 -5.99 28.01
CA SER A 118 17.39 -4.90 28.98
C SER A 118 16.55 -3.64 28.71
N ASN A 119 16.07 -3.43 27.48
CA ASN A 119 15.26 -2.28 27.10
C ASN A 119 14.47 -2.57 25.80
N PRO A 120 13.15 -2.85 25.85
CA PRO A 120 12.36 -3.18 24.67
C PRO A 120 12.17 -2.02 23.68
N ASN A 121 12.62 -0.79 24.00
CA ASN A 121 12.66 0.29 23.02
C ASN A 121 13.80 0.14 22.00
N VAL A 122 14.84 -0.66 22.32
CA VAL A 122 15.93 -0.95 21.40
C VAL A 122 15.54 -2.16 20.55
N VAL A 123 15.23 -1.91 19.29
CA VAL A 123 14.77 -2.90 18.31
C VAL A 123 15.83 -3.10 17.24
N TRP A 124 16.26 -4.33 17.03
CA TRP A 124 17.15 -4.72 15.94
C TRP A 124 16.37 -5.47 14.86
N VAL A 125 16.65 -5.14 13.60
CA VAL A 125 16.04 -5.75 12.42
C VAL A 125 17.11 -6.27 11.49
N GLY A 126 17.01 -7.55 11.16
CA GLY A 126 17.78 -8.21 10.10
C GLY A 126 16.92 -8.30 8.85
N THR A 127 17.41 -7.73 7.77
CA THR A 127 16.70 -7.78 6.48
C THR A 127 17.09 -9.01 5.66
N GLY A 128 16.22 -9.41 4.74
CA GLY A 128 16.33 -10.64 3.97
C GLY A 128 15.76 -11.84 4.73
N GLU A 129 14.60 -12.33 4.27
CA GLU A 129 13.91 -13.49 4.80
C GLU A 129 14.77 -14.78 4.85
N GLY A 130 14.86 -15.38 6.05
CA GLY A 130 15.58 -16.63 6.32
C GLY A 130 14.92 -17.92 5.80
N ASN A 131 13.83 -17.82 5.04
CA ASN A 131 13.05 -18.92 4.46
C ASN A 131 13.18 -18.85 2.92
N PRO A 132 14.30 -19.30 2.34
CA PRO A 132 14.72 -18.93 0.99
C PRO A 132 13.91 -19.63 -0.12
N ARG A 133 12.64 -19.26 -0.26
CA ARG A 133 11.72 -19.56 -1.37
C ARG A 133 12.17 -18.88 -2.68
N ASN A 134 11.60 -19.25 -3.84
CA ASN A 134 11.95 -18.69 -5.15
C ASN A 134 11.48 -17.24 -5.33
N ASP A 135 10.64 -16.72 -4.42
CA ASP A 135 10.11 -15.37 -4.48
C ASP A 135 10.66 -14.45 -3.37
N VAL A 136 11.71 -14.88 -2.65
CA VAL A 136 12.32 -14.05 -1.62
C VAL A 136 13.06 -12.86 -2.22
N VAL A 137 13.05 -11.76 -1.48
CA VAL A 137 13.72 -10.52 -1.84
C VAL A 137 15.02 -10.42 -1.04
N ASP A 138 16.05 -9.86 -1.65
CA ASP A 138 17.34 -9.71 -1.00
C ASP A 138 17.32 -8.75 0.20
N GLY A 139 17.96 -9.18 1.28
CA GLY A 139 18.28 -8.32 2.41
C GLY A 139 19.36 -7.29 2.09
N ARG A 140 19.34 -6.20 2.85
CA ARG A 140 20.25 -5.05 2.75
C ARG A 140 20.90 -4.73 4.11
N GLY A 141 21.15 -5.76 4.90
CA GLY A 141 21.87 -5.68 6.17
C GLY A 141 21.00 -5.48 7.41
N VAL A 142 21.61 -4.87 8.43
CA VAL A 142 21.04 -4.77 9.77
C VAL A 142 20.67 -3.33 10.09
N PHE A 143 19.54 -3.14 10.76
CA PHE A 143 19.06 -1.85 11.23
C PHE A 143 18.74 -1.90 12.72
N MET A 144 18.85 -0.76 13.40
CA MET A 144 18.49 -0.61 14.81
C MET A 144 17.64 0.63 15.02
N SER A 145 16.61 0.52 15.85
CA SER A 145 15.80 1.62 16.34
C SER A 145 16.00 1.79 17.84
N PRO A 146 16.39 2.97 18.33
CA PRO A 146 16.54 3.22 19.77
C PRO A 146 15.22 3.65 20.44
N ASP A 147 14.16 3.88 19.66
CA ASP A 147 12.92 4.53 20.06
C ASP A 147 11.66 3.73 19.65
N ALA A 148 11.79 2.41 19.70
CA ALA A 148 10.70 1.46 19.50
C ALA A 148 10.07 1.50 18.10
N GLY A 149 10.85 1.84 17.08
CA GLY A 149 10.49 1.85 15.66
C GLY A 149 10.19 3.23 15.07
N LYS A 150 10.35 4.33 15.82
CA LYS A 150 10.04 5.68 15.30
C LYS A 150 11.15 6.20 14.38
N SER A 151 12.39 5.83 14.64
CA SER A 151 13.56 6.10 13.79
C SER A 151 14.43 4.86 13.64
N TRP A 152 15.18 4.78 12.54
CA TRP A 152 16.03 3.64 12.20
C TRP A 152 17.43 4.09 11.79
N GLN A 153 18.43 3.32 12.21
CA GLN A 153 19.83 3.50 11.88
C GLN A 153 20.32 2.26 11.15
N PHE A 154 21.05 2.44 10.05
CA PHE A 154 21.74 1.35 9.39
C PHE A 154 22.99 0.97 10.19
N MET A 155 23.11 -0.33 10.50
CA MET A 155 24.14 -0.86 11.38
C MET A 155 25.20 -1.68 10.64
N GLY A 156 25.15 -1.77 9.30
CA GLY A 156 26.14 -2.50 8.51
C GLY A 156 25.61 -3.81 7.92
N LEU A 157 26.53 -4.64 7.41
CA LEU A 157 26.25 -5.92 6.73
C LEU A 157 25.37 -5.77 5.46
N GLY A 158 25.51 -4.67 4.72
CA GLY A 158 24.65 -4.34 3.58
C GLY A 158 24.65 -5.33 2.41
N ASP A 159 25.65 -6.21 2.33
CA ASP A 159 25.81 -7.25 1.30
C ASP A 159 25.69 -8.67 1.88
N VAL A 160 25.09 -8.82 3.07
CA VAL A 160 24.99 -10.14 3.72
C VAL A 160 23.83 -11.00 3.19
N GLY A 161 22.94 -10.45 2.37
CA GLY A 161 21.77 -11.16 1.86
C GLY A 161 20.79 -11.52 2.98
N GLN A 162 20.49 -12.82 3.15
CA GLN A 162 19.43 -13.31 4.03
C GLN A 162 19.90 -13.46 5.49
N ILE A 163 19.19 -12.82 6.42
CA ILE A 163 19.47 -12.84 7.87
C ILE A 163 18.40 -13.67 8.58
N THR A 164 18.79 -14.78 9.18
CA THR A 164 17.89 -15.73 9.85
C THR A 164 17.64 -15.41 11.32
N ARG A 165 18.63 -14.81 11.99
CA ARG A 165 18.57 -14.65 13.45
C ARG A 165 19.35 -13.45 13.94
N ILE A 166 18.81 -12.76 14.94
CA ILE A 166 19.52 -11.78 15.76
C ILE A 166 19.42 -12.21 17.23
N VAL A 167 20.55 -12.27 17.91
CA VAL A 167 20.64 -12.55 19.34
C VAL A 167 21.37 -11.40 20.03
N ILE A 168 20.77 -10.86 21.07
CA ILE A 168 21.26 -9.69 21.81
C ILE A 168 21.67 -10.15 23.21
N ASP A 169 22.83 -9.72 23.70
CA ASP A 169 23.24 -9.97 25.07
C ASP A 169 22.22 -9.35 26.06
N PRO A 170 21.73 -10.13 27.06
CA PRO A 170 20.66 -9.69 27.95
C PRO A 170 21.06 -8.54 28.88
N ALA A 171 22.36 -8.36 29.15
CA ALA A 171 22.88 -7.31 30.02
C ALA A 171 23.42 -6.11 29.22
N ASN A 172 23.82 -6.29 27.96
CA ASN A 172 24.39 -5.24 27.14
C ASN A 172 23.83 -5.21 25.70
N PRO A 173 22.95 -4.24 25.36
CA PRO A 173 22.35 -4.17 24.02
C PRO A 173 23.34 -3.83 22.89
N ASP A 174 24.60 -3.48 23.21
CA ASP A 174 25.66 -3.22 22.23
C ASP A 174 26.40 -4.50 21.77
N VAL A 175 26.19 -5.63 22.46
CA VAL A 175 26.74 -6.93 22.07
C VAL A 175 25.65 -7.73 21.35
N VAL A 176 25.80 -7.86 20.04
CA VAL A 176 24.79 -8.44 19.15
C VAL A 176 25.44 -9.44 18.21
N PHE A 177 24.74 -10.55 17.97
CA PHE A 177 25.12 -11.57 17.01
C PHE A 177 24.06 -11.69 15.92
N VAL A 178 24.52 -11.89 14.69
CA VAL A 178 23.70 -12.05 13.48
C VAL A 178 24.03 -13.38 12.83
N GLY A 179 23.04 -14.25 12.70
CA GLY A 179 23.11 -15.44 11.86
C GLY A 179 22.68 -15.10 10.44
N ALA A 180 23.53 -15.42 9.47
CA ALA A 180 23.28 -15.14 8.06
C ALA A 180 23.43 -16.41 7.20
N LEU A 181 22.45 -16.62 6.32
CA LEU A 181 22.55 -17.61 5.26
C LEU A 181 23.45 -17.09 4.12
N GLY A 182 23.50 -15.78 3.90
CA GLY A 182 24.20 -15.15 2.79
C GLY A 182 23.31 -14.90 1.58
N HIS A 183 23.95 -14.70 0.42
CA HIS A 183 23.26 -14.75 -0.86
C HIS A 183 22.80 -16.18 -1.13
N VAL A 184 21.52 -16.38 -1.35
CA VAL A 184 20.97 -17.72 -1.53
C VAL A 184 21.09 -18.23 -2.97
N TRP A 185 21.27 -17.31 -3.91
CA TRP A 185 21.31 -17.55 -5.35
C TRP A 185 22.65 -18.03 -5.90
N ALA A 186 23.71 -17.94 -5.10
CA ALA A 186 25.06 -18.36 -5.47
C ALA A 186 25.95 -18.63 -4.24
N PRO A 187 27.03 -19.42 -4.40
CA PRO A 187 28.11 -19.45 -3.43
C PRO A 187 28.70 -18.05 -3.20
N ASN A 188 28.87 -17.65 -1.94
CA ASN A 188 29.42 -16.35 -1.55
C ASN A 188 30.08 -16.42 -0.16
N ALA A 189 30.96 -15.47 0.15
CA ALA A 189 31.68 -15.44 1.42
C ALA A 189 30.90 -14.80 2.58
N GLU A 190 29.76 -14.14 2.34
CA GLU A 190 28.98 -13.42 3.36
C GLU A 190 27.99 -14.31 4.11
N ARG A 191 28.52 -15.40 4.66
CA ARG A 191 27.76 -16.44 5.37
C ARG A 191 28.28 -16.65 6.78
N GLY A 192 27.43 -17.22 7.64
CA GLY A 192 27.80 -17.67 8.98
C GLY A 192 27.35 -16.73 10.09
N VAL A 193 28.17 -16.55 11.13
CA VAL A 193 27.82 -15.72 12.30
C VAL A 193 28.70 -14.48 12.34
N PHE A 194 28.04 -13.32 12.47
CA PHE A 194 28.67 -12.03 12.66
C PHE A 194 28.40 -11.53 14.08
N ARG A 195 29.38 -10.85 14.67
CA ARG A 195 29.32 -10.31 16.04
C ARG A 195 29.73 -8.85 16.04
N THR A 196 28.99 -8.03 16.77
CA THR A 196 29.40 -6.69 17.21
C THR A 196 29.47 -6.65 18.73
N ALA A 197 30.32 -5.78 19.26
CA ALA A 197 30.43 -5.49 20.69
C ALA A 197 30.46 -3.98 21.00
N ASP A 198 30.15 -3.16 19.99
CA ASP A 198 30.20 -1.71 20.04
C ASP A 198 28.92 -1.07 19.49
N GLY A 199 27.81 -1.84 19.53
CA GLY A 199 26.50 -1.40 19.06
C GLY A 199 26.48 -1.23 17.55
N GLY A 200 27.05 -2.17 16.80
CA GLY A 200 27.00 -2.23 15.33
C GLY A 200 27.91 -1.24 14.60
N LYS A 201 28.85 -0.56 15.29
CA LYS A 201 29.84 0.31 14.63
C LYS A 201 30.87 -0.52 13.87
N SER A 202 31.19 -1.71 14.38
CA SER A 202 32.03 -2.69 13.70
C SER A 202 31.49 -4.12 13.86
N TRP A 203 31.81 -4.96 12.87
CA TRP A 203 31.39 -6.36 12.82
C TRP A 203 32.58 -7.29 12.61
N GLN A 204 32.56 -8.42 13.31
CA GLN A 204 33.52 -9.52 13.17
C GLN A 204 32.78 -10.76 12.65
N LYS A 205 33.28 -11.38 11.58
CA LYS A 205 32.81 -12.70 11.13
C LYS A 205 33.46 -13.75 12.03
N VAL A 206 32.68 -14.33 12.94
CA VAL A 206 33.18 -15.19 14.01
C VAL A 206 32.97 -16.68 13.76
N LEU A 207 32.04 -17.05 12.87
CA LEU A 207 31.88 -18.40 12.37
C LEU A 207 31.71 -18.36 10.86
N PHE A 208 32.55 -19.09 10.13
CA PHE A 208 32.47 -19.30 8.69
C PHE A 208 32.91 -20.72 8.38
N VAL A 209 32.11 -21.47 7.62
CA VAL A 209 32.43 -22.86 7.23
C VAL A 209 32.98 -22.90 5.80
N ASN A 210 32.19 -22.41 4.84
CA ASN A 210 32.56 -22.26 3.43
C ASN A 210 31.55 -21.32 2.74
N ASP A 211 31.69 -21.14 1.43
CA ASP A 211 30.88 -20.22 0.62
C ASP A 211 29.46 -20.70 0.27
N THR A 212 29.09 -21.91 0.68
CA THR A 212 27.73 -22.47 0.49
C THR A 212 27.03 -22.77 1.80
N THR A 213 27.68 -22.52 2.95
CA THR A 213 27.17 -22.89 4.28
C THR A 213 27.01 -21.66 5.15
N GLY A 214 25.77 -21.35 5.54
CA GLY A 214 25.43 -20.22 6.40
C GLY A 214 24.75 -20.62 7.70
N ALA A 215 24.56 -19.66 8.61
CA ALA A 215 23.88 -19.91 9.88
C ALA A 215 22.36 -19.93 9.66
N ALA A 216 21.73 -21.08 9.87
CA ALA A 216 20.28 -21.23 9.80
C ALA A 216 19.61 -20.82 11.12
N ASP A 217 20.30 -21.02 12.25
CA ASP A 217 19.81 -20.63 13.57
C ASP A 217 20.97 -20.33 14.53
N LEU A 218 20.69 -19.55 15.57
CA LEU A 218 21.62 -19.10 16.58
C LEU A 218 20.89 -18.94 17.93
N VAL A 219 21.41 -19.59 18.97
CA VAL A 219 20.87 -19.49 20.33
C VAL A 219 21.97 -19.18 21.34
N MET A 220 21.60 -18.41 22.38
CA MET A 220 22.45 -18.09 23.52
C MET A 220 21.87 -18.76 24.76
N VAL A 221 22.75 -19.32 25.60
CA VAL A 221 22.34 -20.02 26.82
C VAL A 221 21.79 -19.01 27.84
N PRO A 222 20.54 -19.17 28.32
CA PRO A 222 19.96 -18.29 29.33
C PRO A 222 20.83 -18.23 30.59
N GLY A 223 21.08 -17.02 31.08
CA GLY A 223 21.94 -16.79 32.26
C GLY A 223 23.45 -16.92 32.01
N ASN A 224 23.89 -17.35 30.82
CA ASN A 224 25.31 -17.45 30.48
C ASN A 224 25.58 -17.01 29.03
N PRO A 225 25.71 -15.69 28.77
CA PRO A 225 25.90 -15.15 27.41
C PRO A 225 27.25 -15.51 26.77
N ARG A 226 28.15 -16.17 27.52
CA ARG A 226 29.41 -16.69 26.96
C ARG A 226 29.22 -17.99 26.18
N VAL A 227 28.12 -18.71 26.39
CA VAL A 227 27.86 -19.98 25.72
C VAL A 227 26.78 -19.79 24.65
N LEU A 228 27.13 -20.09 23.40
CA LEU A 228 26.25 -19.97 22.24
C LEU A 228 26.32 -21.23 21.39
N PHE A 229 25.25 -21.49 20.64
CA PHE A 229 25.20 -22.57 19.66
C PHE A 229 24.67 -22.04 18.32
N ALA A 230 25.29 -22.48 17.24
CA ALA A 230 24.91 -22.14 15.88
C ALA A 230 24.60 -23.42 15.09
N GLY A 231 23.43 -23.47 14.47
CA GLY A 231 23.07 -24.47 13.47
C GLY A 231 23.43 -23.92 12.10
N VAL A 232 24.38 -24.55 11.42
CA VAL A 232 24.78 -24.12 10.07
C VAL A 232 24.28 -25.10 9.01
N TRP A 233 23.88 -24.55 7.86
CA TRP A 233 23.19 -25.24 6.79
C TRP A 233 23.86 -24.95 5.45
N GLN A 234 24.27 -26.01 4.76
CA GLN A 234 24.75 -25.93 3.39
C GLN A 234 23.56 -25.77 2.43
N PHE A 235 23.48 -24.63 1.75
CA PHE A 235 22.36 -24.24 0.92
C PHE A 235 22.75 -23.27 -0.21
N VAL A 236 22.33 -23.62 -1.43
CA VAL A 236 22.30 -22.74 -2.61
C VAL A 236 21.04 -23.04 -3.40
N ARG A 237 20.46 -22.02 -4.03
CA ARG A 237 19.32 -22.13 -4.93
C ARG A 237 19.65 -21.50 -6.28
N TYR A 238 19.19 -22.13 -7.33
CA TYR A 238 19.21 -21.63 -8.70
C TYR A 238 17.77 -21.52 -9.21
N PRO A 239 17.52 -20.81 -10.33
CA PRO A 239 16.18 -20.76 -10.93
C PRO A 239 15.57 -22.14 -11.21
N TRP A 240 16.42 -23.14 -11.44
CA TRP A 240 16.05 -24.50 -11.85
C TRP A 240 16.28 -25.59 -10.80
N GLU A 241 16.87 -25.26 -9.65
CA GLU A 241 17.15 -26.27 -8.61
C GLU A 241 17.40 -25.63 -7.25
N LEU A 242 16.75 -26.15 -6.22
CA LEU A 242 17.11 -25.97 -4.81
C LEU A 242 18.14 -27.02 -4.44
N VAL A 243 19.29 -26.67 -3.84
CA VAL A 243 20.27 -27.65 -3.32
C VAL A 243 20.37 -27.50 -1.79
N SER A 244 19.77 -28.45 -1.04
CA SER A 244 19.71 -28.41 0.44
C SER A 244 20.48 -29.56 1.10
N GLY A 245 21.46 -29.22 1.93
CA GLY A 245 22.17 -30.18 2.79
C GLY A 245 23.47 -30.71 2.20
N GLY A 246 24.40 -31.06 3.08
CA GLY A 246 25.74 -31.48 2.71
C GLY A 246 26.70 -31.58 3.90
N ALA A 247 27.98 -31.80 3.62
CA ALA A 247 29.00 -32.03 4.65
C ALA A 247 29.37 -30.76 5.45
N GLY A 248 29.07 -29.57 4.91
CA GLY A 248 29.26 -28.29 5.58
C GLY A 248 28.29 -28.06 6.74
N SER A 249 27.10 -28.66 6.69
CA SER A 249 26.08 -28.53 7.74
C SER A 249 26.52 -29.14 9.08
N GLY A 250 26.05 -28.57 10.19
CA GLY A 250 26.34 -29.10 11.52
C GLY A 250 26.03 -28.12 12.66
N ILE A 251 26.30 -28.57 13.89
CA ILE A 251 26.12 -27.77 15.10
C ILE A 251 27.49 -27.32 15.60
N TYR A 252 27.61 -26.04 15.92
CA TYR A 252 28.81 -25.44 16.50
C TYR A 252 28.48 -24.84 17.85
N ARG A 253 29.43 -24.92 18.79
CA ARG A 253 29.33 -24.34 20.13
C ARG A 253 30.46 -23.34 20.35
N SER A 254 30.15 -22.23 21.01
CA SER A 254 31.12 -21.32 21.61
C SER A 254 31.00 -21.33 23.13
N LYS A 255 32.11 -21.16 23.84
CA LYS A 255 32.18 -21.01 25.30
C LYS A 255 32.83 -19.68 25.75
N ASP A 256 33.13 -18.80 24.80
CA ASP A 256 33.90 -17.56 25.04
C ASP A 256 33.21 -16.30 24.49
N GLY A 257 31.88 -16.33 24.40
CA GLY A 257 31.10 -15.19 23.88
C GLY A 257 31.15 -15.10 22.37
N GLY A 258 31.24 -16.23 21.69
CA GLY A 258 31.19 -16.36 20.24
C GLY A 258 32.48 -15.95 19.54
N LEU A 259 33.62 -15.89 20.22
CA LEU A 259 34.91 -15.56 19.60
C LEU A 259 35.54 -16.78 18.94
N THR A 260 35.38 -17.96 19.54
CA THR A 260 35.79 -19.24 18.96
C THR A 260 34.63 -20.24 18.98
N TRP A 261 34.67 -21.18 18.03
CA TRP A 261 33.61 -22.14 17.78
C TRP A 261 34.18 -23.55 17.54
N GLU A 262 33.58 -24.56 18.18
CA GLU A 262 33.91 -25.97 17.99
C GLU A 262 32.74 -26.72 17.36
N ARG A 263 33.01 -27.62 16.42
CA ARG A 263 31.98 -28.47 15.80
C ARG A 263 31.65 -29.66 16.70
N LEU A 264 30.37 -29.86 16.99
CA LEU A 264 29.88 -30.98 17.78
C LEU A 264 29.61 -32.21 16.89
N LYS A 265 29.82 -33.41 17.43
CA LYS A 265 29.70 -34.68 16.67
C LYS A 265 29.16 -35.85 17.49
N GLU A 266 29.47 -35.92 18.78
CA GLU A 266 29.15 -37.09 19.60
C GLU A 266 27.63 -37.30 19.75
N GLY A 267 27.14 -38.46 19.30
CA GLY A 267 25.72 -38.81 19.31
C GLY A 267 24.86 -38.14 18.22
N LEU A 268 25.46 -37.30 17.37
CA LEU A 268 24.79 -36.70 16.22
C LEU A 268 24.86 -37.62 14.98
N PRO A 269 23.91 -37.48 14.03
CA PRO A 269 23.93 -38.21 12.77
C PRO A 269 25.21 -37.95 11.94
N ALA A 270 25.73 -38.99 11.28
CA ALA A 270 27.00 -38.92 10.55
C ALA A 270 26.95 -38.07 9.26
N GLY A 271 25.74 -37.79 8.76
CA GLY A 271 25.47 -36.94 7.58
C GLY A 271 25.06 -37.71 6.32
N PRO A 272 24.70 -37.00 5.22
CA PRO A 272 24.62 -35.53 5.11
C PRO A 272 23.54 -34.92 6.01
N LEU A 273 23.76 -33.67 6.44
CA LEU A 273 22.80 -32.90 7.26
C LEU A 273 22.29 -31.68 6.48
N GLY A 274 21.04 -31.31 6.72
CA GLY A 274 20.37 -30.17 6.11
C GLY A 274 20.20 -29.00 7.08
N ARG A 275 19.05 -28.31 7.01
CA ARG A 275 18.74 -27.19 7.92
C ARG A 275 18.68 -27.69 9.37
N ILE A 276 19.16 -26.86 10.30
CA ILE A 276 19.22 -27.16 11.73
C ILE A 276 18.60 -25.99 12.50
N ALA A 277 17.62 -26.29 13.36
CA ALA A 277 17.08 -25.35 14.36
C ALA A 277 17.43 -25.81 15.77
N LEU A 278 17.68 -24.86 16.66
CA LEU A 278 18.19 -25.10 18.01
C LEU A 278 17.29 -24.44 19.05
N ALA A 279 17.18 -25.05 20.22
CA ALA A 279 16.56 -24.41 21.37
C ALA A 279 17.24 -24.84 22.67
N VAL A 280 17.24 -23.95 23.67
CA VAL A 280 17.86 -24.17 24.98
C VAL A 280 16.78 -24.08 26.05
N GLY A 281 16.79 -25.00 27.01
CA GLY A 281 15.88 -25.02 28.15
C GLY A 281 16.07 -23.81 29.07
N PRO A 282 15.08 -22.90 29.22
CA PRO A 282 15.22 -21.73 30.08
C PRO A 282 15.28 -22.09 31.58
N THR A 283 14.60 -23.16 31.98
CA THR A 283 14.59 -23.68 33.36
C THR A 283 15.78 -24.60 33.65
N ASN A 284 16.44 -25.12 32.62
CA ASN A 284 17.62 -25.98 32.70
C ASN A 284 18.58 -25.67 31.54
N PRO A 285 19.49 -24.70 31.71
CA PRO A 285 20.35 -24.22 30.62
C PRO A 285 21.33 -25.27 30.06
N SER A 286 21.48 -26.44 30.70
CA SER A 286 22.26 -27.56 30.19
C SER A 286 21.51 -28.45 29.20
N HIS A 287 20.17 -28.32 29.13
CA HIS A 287 19.32 -29.07 28.22
C HIS A 287 19.14 -28.31 26.90
N LEU A 288 19.57 -28.92 25.80
CA LEU A 288 19.42 -28.40 24.45
C LEU A 288 18.65 -29.38 23.58
N TYR A 289 17.98 -28.83 22.58
CA TYR A 289 17.34 -29.58 21.52
C TYR A 289 17.85 -29.13 20.15
N ALA A 290 17.92 -30.07 19.22
CA ALA A 290 18.26 -29.83 17.83
C ALA A 290 17.25 -30.54 16.92
N LEU A 291 16.55 -29.76 16.09
CA LEU A 291 15.74 -30.24 14.99
C LEU A 291 16.63 -30.27 13.75
N ILE A 292 16.83 -31.44 13.15
CA ILE A 292 17.86 -31.66 12.12
C ILE A 292 17.22 -32.31 10.89
N GLU A 293 17.38 -31.70 9.72
CA GLU A 293 17.08 -32.35 8.44
C GLU A 293 18.10 -33.47 8.18
N THR A 294 17.66 -34.73 8.23
CA THR A 294 18.47 -35.92 7.97
C THR A 294 17.58 -37.15 7.73
N THR A 295 18.17 -38.27 7.29
CA THR A 295 17.48 -39.55 7.10
C THR A 295 17.51 -40.45 8.35
N GLN A 296 18.17 -40.01 9.44
CA GLN A 296 18.43 -40.83 10.64
C GLN A 296 17.51 -40.51 11.85
N GLY A 297 16.63 -39.51 11.72
CA GLY A 297 15.73 -39.01 12.76
C GLY A 297 15.32 -37.56 12.49
N MET A 298 14.61 -36.92 13.42
CA MET A 298 14.17 -35.52 13.30
C MET A 298 14.59 -34.65 14.48
N LEU A 299 14.49 -35.16 15.72
CA LEU A 299 14.78 -34.40 16.94
C LEU A 299 15.84 -35.10 17.79
N TRP A 300 16.81 -34.32 18.27
CA TRP A 300 17.82 -34.73 19.23
C TRP A 300 17.80 -33.82 20.46
N ASP A 301 18.22 -34.36 21.60
CA ASP A 301 18.50 -33.58 22.79
C ASP A 301 19.90 -33.85 23.35
N SER A 302 20.40 -32.90 24.13
CA SER A 302 21.63 -33.02 24.91
C SER A 302 21.38 -32.43 26.29
N LYS A 303 21.91 -33.04 27.35
CA LYS A 303 21.73 -32.61 28.74
C LYS A 303 23.00 -32.07 29.39
N ASP A 304 24.04 -31.90 28.60
CA ASP A 304 25.39 -31.58 29.01
C ASP A 304 26.01 -30.50 28.11
N LEU A 305 25.21 -29.48 27.74
CA LEU A 305 25.67 -28.37 26.90
C LEU A 305 26.21 -28.83 25.53
N GLY A 306 25.64 -29.88 24.95
CA GLY A 306 25.97 -30.37 23.61
C GLY A 306 27.17 -31.32 23.56
N ASP A 307 27.72 -31.78 24.69
CA ASP A 307 28.82 -32.75 24.69
C ASP A 307 28.35 -34.14 24.22
N HIS A 308 27.14 -34.57 24.57
CA HIS A 308 26.52 -35.80 24.06
C HIS A 308 25.08 -35.57 23.61
N TRP A 309 24.75 -36.07 22.42
CA TRP A 309 23.40 -35.99 21.86
C TRP A 309 22.71 -37.35 21.83
N THR A 310 21.39 -37.35 22.03
CA THR A 310 20.55 -38.54 21.91
C THR A 310 19.37 -38.25 21.00
N ARG A 311 19.02 -39.20 20.12
CA ARG A 311 17.83 -39.08 19.27
C ARG A 311 16.57 -39.23 20.12
N VAL A 312 15.65 -38.28 19.99
CA VAL A 312 14.38 -38.23 20.71
C VAL A 312 13.22 -38.71 19.85
N SER A 313 13.16 -38.27 18.60
CA SER A 313 12.02 -38.53 17.70
C SER A 313 12.46 -38.62 16.25
N ASP A 314 11.77 -39.46 15.49
CA ASP A 314 11.85 -39.60 14.03
C ASP A 314 10.55 -39.17 13.34
N PHE A 315 9.64 -38.49 14.05
CA PHE A 315 8.39 -38.01 13.46
C PHE A 315 8.64 -36.87 12.46
N HIS A 316 8.48 -37.13 11.16
CA HIS A 316 8.73 -36.15 10.10
C HIS A 316 7.83 -34.91 10.17
N GLY A 317 6.67 -35.00 10.82
CA GLY A 317 5.77 -33.86 11.01
C GLY A 317 6.40 -32.70 11.78
N LEU A 318 7.44 -32.95 12.58
CA LEU A 318 8.20 -31.90 13.29
C LEU A 318 8.90 -30.93 12.33
N SER A 319 9.19 -31.35 11.09
CA SER A 319 9.99 -30.61 10.11
C SER A 319 9.61 -31.07 8.69
N ALA A 320 8.36 -30.86 8.28
CA ALA A 320 7.83 -31.45 7.05
C ALA A 320 8.47 -30.90 5.76
N ARG A 321 8.93 -29.64 5.78
CA ARG A 321 9.61 -28.99 4.64
C ARG A 321 10.78 -28.13 5.12
N PRO A 322 11.96 -28.72 5.39
CA PRO A 322 13.01 -28.09 6.19
C PRO A 322 13.48 -26.72 5.73
N PHE A 323 13.75 -26.55 4.44
CA PHE A 323 14.24 -25.29 3.89
C PHE A 323 13.26 -24.12 4.06
N TYR A 324 11.95 -24.41 4.19
CA TYR A 324 10.89 -23.40 4.18
C TYR A 324 10.43 -23.06 5.60
N PHE A 325 9.97 -24.05 6.36
CA PHE A 325 9.57 -23.89 7.77
C PHE A 325 10.22 -24.99 8.61
N SER A 326 11.00 -24.61 9.61
CA SER A 326 11.61 -25.51 10.59
C SER A 326 12.19 -24.70 11.74
N LEU A 327 11.34 -24.34 12.69
CA LEU A 327 11.77 -23.70 13.92
C LEU A 327 11.35 -24.53 15.14
N LEU A 328 12.14 -24.40 16.19
CA LEU A 328 11.96 -25.07 17.47
C LEU A 328 11.97 -24.05 18.59
N HIS A 329 10.96 -24.10 19.46
CA HIS A 329 10.86 -23.26 20.64
C HIS A 329 10.63 -24.10 21.88
N VAL A 330 11.24 -23.71 22.99
CA VAL A 330 11.04 -24.30 24.32
C VAL A 330 10.20 -23.33 25.16
N SER A 331 9.26 -23.86 25.93
CA SER A 331 8.48 -23.07 26.88
C SER A 331 9.39 -22.37 27.91
N PRO A 332 9.13 -21.09 28.25
CA PRO A 332 9.88 -20.41 29.30
C PRO A 332 9.64 -20.97 30.70
N ALA A 333 8.63 -21.82 30.90
CA ALA A 333 8.26 -22.40 32.20
C ALA A 333 8.55 -23.91 32.37
N ASP A 334 8.82 -24.65 31.29
CA ASP A 334 9.11 -26.10 31.33
C ASP A 334 9.99 -26.47 30.12
N ASP A 335 11.21 -26.95 30.38
CA ASP A 335 12.19 -27.33 29.36
C ASP A 335 11.78 -28.56 28.53
N ARG A 336 10.77 -29.32 28.98
CA ARG A 336 10.21 -30.46 28.22
C ARG A 336 9.02 -30.07 27.35
N LYS A 337 8.49 -28.85 27.50
CA LYS A 337 7.37 -28.38 26.68
C LYS A 337 7.89 -27.67 25.44
N LEU A 338 7.71 -28.31 24.29
CA LEU A 338 8.29 -27.88 23.01
C LEU A 338 7.20 -27.46 22.03
N PHE A 339 7.56 -26.54 21.14
CA PHE A 339 6.73 -26.08 20.04
C PHE A 339 7.53 -26.15 18.74
N PHE A 340 6.93 -26.73 17.70
CA PHE A 340 7.56 -26.90 16.40
C PHE A 340 6.77 -26.11 15.37
N SER A 341 7.44 -25.18 14.70
CA SER A 341 6.89 -24.48 13.54
C SER A 341 7.26 -25.28 12.29
N SER A 342 6.29 -26.06 11.82
CA SER A 342 6.35 -26.94 10.65
C SER A 342 5.18 -26.59 9.71
N TYR A 343 4.74 -27.52 8.87
CA TYR A 343 3.49 -27.37 8.10
C TYR A 343 2.31 -27.13 9.05
N LEU A 344 2.28 -27.91 10.15
CA LEU A 344 1.40 -27.67 11.30
C LEU A 344 2.20 -27.07 12.47
N LEU A 345 1.53 -26.30 13.33
CA LEU A 345 2.08 -25.88 14.61
C LEU A 345 1.86 -27.00 15.63
N LEU A 346 2.95 -27.65 16.03
CA LEU A 346 2.89 -28.79 16.92
C LEU A 346 3.38 -28.43 18.31
N ARG A 347 2.74 -29.01 19.33
CA ARG A 347 3.19 -28.95 20.73
C ARG A 347 3.56 -30.33 21.23
N SER A 348 4.62 -30.41 22.04
CA SER A 348 4.93 -31.56 22.89
C SER A 348 4.97 -31.13 24.35
N ASP A 349 4.53 -32.01 25.25
CA ASP A 349 4.61 -31.82 26.70
C ASP A 349 5.58 -32.85 27.36
N ASP A 350 6.30 -33.66 26.57
CA ASP A 350 7.15 -34.77 27.04
C ASP A 350 8.58 -34.76 26.45
N GLY A 351 9.04 -33.59 26.01
CA GLY A 351 10.37 -33.37 25.45
C GLY A 351 10.48 -33.76 23.97
N GLY A 352 9.35 -33.82 23.24
CA GLY A 352 9.30 -34.09 21.80
C GLY A 352 9.07 -35.55 21.41
N LYS A 353 8.73 -36.42 22.38
CA LYS A 353 8.45 -37.84 22.10
C LYS A 353 7.06 -38.02 21.50
N THR A 354 6.09 -37.26 21.98
CA THR A 354 4.75 -37.17 21.40
C THR A 354 4.37 -35.73 21.10
N THR A 355 3.56 -35.53 20.06
CA THR A 355 3.11 -34.19 19.62
C THR A 355 1.65 -34.15 19.25
N THR A 356 1.05 -32.98 19.43
CA THR A 356 -0.32 -32.67 19.00
C THR A 356 -0.37 -31.33 18.24
N PRO A 357 -1.14 -31.22 17.15
CA PRO A 357 -1.41 -29.94 16.50
C PRO A 357 -2.15 -28.97 17.43
N ILE A 358 -1.79 -27.69 17.36
CA ILE A 358 -2.38 -26.61 18.19
C ILE A 358 -2.78 -25.38 17.36
N ASP A 359 -2.86 -25.50 16.04
CA ASP A 359 -3.11 -24.46 15.02
C ASP A 359 -4.57 -24.39 14.55
N ARG A 360 -5.53 -24.85 15.35
CA ARG A 360 -6.94 -24.80 14.94
C ARG A 360 -7.38 -23.36 14.62
N GLY A 361 -7.78 -23.13 13.36
CA GLY A 361 -8.21 -21.81 12.88
C GLY A 361 -7.05 -20.86 12.54
N VAL A 362 -5.85 -21.41 12.39
CA VAL A 362 -4.62 -20.71 12.00
C VAL A 362 -4.20 -21.23 10.62
N HIS A 363 -3.65 -20.35 9.79
CA HIS A 363 -3.05 -20.76 8.51
C HIS A 363 -1.83 -21.67 8.76
N VAL A 364 -1.61 -22.63 7.86
CA VAL A 364 -0.44 -23.53 7.87
C VAL A 364 0.85 -22.77 7.49
N ASP A 365 1.97 -23.48 7.40
CA ASP A 365 3.28 -22.95 7.01
C ASP A 365 3.84 -21.95 8.05
N HIS A 366 4.19 -22.50 9.20
CA HIS A 366 4.55 -21.70 10.37
C HIS A 366 6.03 -21.25 10.31
N HIS A 367 6.26 -19.94 10.21
CA HIS A 367 7.59 -19.34 10.02
C HIS A 367 8.14 -18.62 11.25
N ALA A 368 7.31 -18.31 12.24
CA ALA A 368 7.76 -17.66 13.47
C ALA A 368 6.83 -17.95 14.66
N LEU A 369 7.40 -17.98 15.86
CA LEU A 369 6.68 -18.06 17.13
C LEU A 369 7.41 -17.25 18.20
N TRP A 370 6.67 -16.49 18.98
CA TRP A 370 7.16 -15.87 20.21
C TRP A 370 6.22 -16.23 21.36
N ILE A 371 6.81 -16.67 22.46
CA ILE A 371 6.12 -17.06 23.70
C ILE A 371 6.54 -16.05 24.77
N ASP A 372 5.57 -15.43 25.45
CA ASP A 372 5.90 -14.45 26.49
C ASP A 372 6.61 -15.13 27.67
N PRO A 373 7.85 -14.73 28.01
CA PRO A 373 8.57 -15.30 29.14
C PRO A 373 7.92 -15.02 30.50
N GLN A 374 7.06 -14.02 30.62
CA GLN A 374 6.31 -13.72 31.86
C GLN A 374 4.94 -14.38 31.91
N ASN A 375 4.41 -14.83 30.76
CA ASN A 375 3.11 -15.49 30.65
C ASN A 375 3.11 -16.50 29.48
N PRO A 376 3.51 -17.76 29.68
CA PRO A 376 3.62 -18.75 28.61
C PRO A 376 2.31 -19.08 27.88
N ASP A 377 1.15 -18.67 28.41
CA ASP A 377 -0.14 -18.83 27.74
C ASP A 377 -0.35 -17.81 26.61
N ARG A 378 0.44 -16.73 26.61
CA ARG A 378 0.42 -15.69 25.60
C ARG A 378 1.48 -15.94 24.53
N MET A 379 1.04 -16.05 23.28
CA MET A 379 1.93 -16.26 22.14
C MET A 379 1.48 -15.43 20.94
N ILE A 380 2.44 -15.01 20.13
CA ILE A 380 2.20 -14.54 18.76
C ILE A 380 2.90 -15.49 17.78
N GLN A 381 2.22 -15.79 16.69
CA GLN A 381 2.65 -16.74 15.67
C GLN A 381 2.55 -16.07 14.30
N GLY A 382 3.58 -16.25 13.46
CA GLY A 382 3.66 -15.74 12.09
C GLY A 382 3.77 -16.87 11.07
N ASN A 383 2.97 -16.84 10.02
CA ASN A 383 2.90 -17.85 8.96
C ASN A 383 2.60 -17.19 7.60
N ASP A 384 2.35 -18.00 6.58
CA ASP A 384 1.99 -17.53 5.24
C ASP A 384 0.66 -16.77 5.19
N GLY A 385 -0.28 -17.05 6.10
CA GLY A 385 -1.54 -16.35 6.24
C GLY A 385 -1.53 -15.11 7.15
N GLY A 386 -0.37 -14.66 7.62
CA GLY A 386 -0.23 -13.46 8.47
C GLY A 386 0.16 -13.75 9.92
N ALA A 387 -0.44 -12.99 10.85
CA ALA A 387 -0.12 -13.07 12.28
C ALA A 387 -1.34 -13.47 13.13
N TYR A 388 -1.10 -14.30 14.14
CA TYR A 388 -2.11 -14.87 15.02
C TYR A 388 -1.66 -14.75 16.48
N VAL A 389 -2.60 -14.42 17.37
CA VAL A 389 -2.32 -14.37 18.82
C VAL A 389 -3.20 -15.32 19.61
N THR A 390 -2.63 -15.89 20.66
CA THR A 390 -3.35 -16.64 21.68
C THR A 390 -3.02 -16.06 23.05
N GLU A 391 -4.00 -16.09 23.95
CA GLU A 391 -3.89 -15.65 25.35
C GLU A 391 -4.25 -16.80 26.31
N ASN A 392 -4.37 -18.03 25.79
CA ASN A 392 -4.87 -19.19 26.55
C ASN A 392 -4.16 -20.50 26.16
N ALA A 393 -2.85 -20.41 25.89
CA ALA A 393 -1.98 -21.53 25.55
C ALA A 393 -2.46 -22.31 24.31
N ALA A 394 -2.79 -21.59 23.24
CA ALA A 394 -3.22 -22.13 21.95
C ALA A 394 -4.53 -22.94 21.99
N LYS A 395 -5.40 -22.75 22.99
CA LYS A 395 -6.77 -23.30 22.98
C LYS A 395 -7.64 -22.60 21.93
N SER A 396 -7.36 -21.32 21.67
CA SER A 396 -7.94 -20.54 20.58
C SER A 396 -6.95 -19.50 20.07
N TRP A 397 -7.04 -19.18 18.79
CA TRP A 397 -6.26 -18.14 18.14
C TRP A 397 -7.16 -17.05 17.59
N ARG A 398 -6.66 -15.82 17.61
CA ARG A 398 -7.26 -14.68 16.91
C ARG A 398 -6.36 -14.29 15.74
N SER A 399 -6.93 -14.31 14.53
CA SER A 399 -6.28 -13.79 13.32
C SER A 399 -6.22 -12.26 13.35
N LEU A 400 -5.08 -11.69 12.99
CA LEU A 400 -4.84 -10.26 12.86
C LEU A 400 -5.00 -9.83 11.39
N ASN A 401 -6.20 -10.02 10.84
CA ASN A 401 -6.54 -9.87 9.41
C ASN A 401 -6.73 -8.42 8.92
N ASN A 402 -6.03 -7.47 9.54
CA ASN A 402 -5.98 -6.04 9.22
C ASN A 402 -4.58 -5.55 8.82
N LEU A 403 -3.65 -6.47 8.55
CA LEU A 403 -2.32 -6.19 8.01
C LEU A 403 -2.36 -6.23 6.48
N PRO A 404 -2.19 -5.09 5.77
CA PRO A 404 -2.15 -5.06 4.31
C PRO A 404 -0.76 -5.50 3.79
N ILE A 405 -0.43 -6.78 3.99
CA ILE A 405 0.87 -7.39 3.66
C ILE A 405 0.80 -8.40 2.50
N GLY A 406 -0.28 -8.38 1.72
CA GLY A 406 -0.49 -9.30 0.61
C GLY A 406 0.64 -9.26 -0.43
N GLN A 407 1.02 -10.45 -0.91
CA GLN A 407 2.08 -10.70 -1.89
C GLN A 407 1.51 -11.04 -3.27
N PHE A 408 1.09 -10.04 -4.04
CA PHE A 408 0.56 -10.27 -5.38
C PHE A 408 1.66 -10.66 -6.38
N TYR A 409 1.36 -11.62 -7.25
CA TYR A 409 2.22 -11.94 -8.41
C TYR A 409 1.94 -11.07 -9.63
N MET A 410 0.67 -10.68 -9.82
CA MET A 410 0.20 -9.82 -10.91
C MET A 410 -1.13 -9.15 -10.53
N VAL A 411 -1.63 -8.25 -11.38
CA VAL A 411 -3.00 -7.73 -11.26
C VAL A 411 -3.67 -7.56 -12.62
N ALA A 412 -4.92 -7.97 -12.72
CA ALA A 412 -5.80 -7.70 -13.84
C ALA A 412 -6.97 -6.82 -13.39
N ALA A 413 -7.46 -6.00 -14.32
CA ALA A 413 -8.62 -5.15 -14.12
C ALA A 413 -9.68 -5.45 -15.19
N ASP A 414 -10.95 -5.38 -14.81
CA ASP A 414 -12.03 -5.38 -15.78
C ASP A 414 -12.29 -3.97 -16.37
N ASN A 415 -13.28 -3.87 -17.25
CA ASN A 415 -13.70 -2.60 -17.86
C ASN A 415 -14.88 -1.93 -17.13
N ASN A 416 -15.25 -2.41 -15.93
CA ASN A 416 -16.39 -1.87 -15.19
C ASN A 416 -16.06 -0.50 -14.57
N ASN A 417 -17.09 0.14 -14.02
CA ASN A 417 -16.94 1.41 -13.31
C ASN A 417 -17.84 1.48 -12.06
N PRO A 418 -17.27 1.39 -10.84
CA PRO A 418 -15.86 1.14 -10.55
C PRO A 418 -15.38 -0.20 -11.13
N TYR A 419 -14.10 -0.27 -11.54
CA TYR A 419 -13.51 -1.50 -12.06
C TYR A 419 -13.21 -2.47 -10.92
N MET A 420 -13.33 -3.76 -11.20
CA MET A 420 -12.86 -4.84 -10.34
C MET A 420 -11.38 -5.09 -10.60
N LEU A 421 -10.65 -5.31 -9.52
CA LEU A 421 -9.26 -5.75 -9.52
C LEU A 421 -9.22 -7.20 -9.08
N CYS A 422 -8.51 -8.02 -9.83
CA CYS A 422 -8.27 -9.41 -9.53
C CYS A 422 -6.79 -9.71 -9.63
N GLY A 423 -6.31 -10.59 -8.77
CA GLY A 423 -4.96 -11.14 -8.81
C GLY A 423 -4.89 -12.19 -7.72
N GLY A 424 -3.77 -12.88 -7.59
CA GLY A 424 -3.60 -13.63 -6.37
C GLY A 424 -2.21 -13.67 -5.84
N LEU A 425 -2.21 -14.30 -4.69
CA LEU A 425 -1.31 -14.01 -3.61
C LEU A 425 -0.56 -15.26 -3.24
N GLN A 426 0.67 -15.08 -2.77
CA GLN A 426 1.41 -16.22 -2.30
C GLN A 426 0.70 -16.94 -1.16
N ASP A 427 0.45 -18.25 -1.30
CA ASP A 427 -0.25 -19.15 -0.35
C ASP A 427 -1.64 -18.67 0.12
N ASN A 428 -2.19 -17.60 -0.47
CA ASN A 428 -3.34 -16.88 0.08
C ASN A 428 -4.48 -16.73 -0.91
N ASN A 429 -4.68 -17.70 -1.81
CA ASN A 429 -5.78 -17.73 -2.78
C ASN A 429 -5.71 -16.62 -3.85
N ALA A 430 -6.61 -16.72 -4.83
CA ALA A 430 -6.88 -15.64 -5.78
C ALA A 430 -8.04 -14.78 -5.26
N TRP A 431 -7.87 -13.46 -5.31
CA TRP A 431 -8.81 -12.48 -4.77
C TRP A 431 -9.27 -11.47 -5.81
N CYS A 432 -10.52 -11.05 -5.67
CA CYS A 432 -11.09 -9.95 -6.42
C CYS A 432 -11.77 -8.94 -5.49
N GLY A 433 -11.78 -7.66 -5.89
CA GLY A 433 -12.43 -6.59 -5.16
C GLY A 433 -12.57 -5.30 -5.98
N PRO A 434 -13.47 -4.39 -5.62
CA PRO A 434 -13.68 -3.16 -6.36
C PRO A 434 -12.59 -2.12 -6.07
N SER A 435 -12.22 -1.31 -7.07
CA SER A 435 -11.30 -0.17 -6.96
C SER A 435 -11.80 0.98 -6.08
N SER A 436 -13.11 1.03 -5.85
CA SER A 436 -13.80 1.93 -4.93
C SER A 436 -15.13 1.32 -4.51
N GLY A 437 -15.48 1.46 -3.24
CA GLY A 437 -16.71 0.93 -2.68
C GLY A 437 -17.93 1.65 -3.24
N ALA A 438 -19.09 0.98 -3.21
CA ALA A 438 -20.34 1.52 -3.74
C ALA A 438 -20.75 2.84 -3.06
N GLY A 439 -20.37 3.04 -1.79
CA GLY A 439 -20.62 4.24 -0.99
C GLY A 439 -19.73 5.45 -1.31
N GLY A 440 -18.81 5.38 -2.29
CA GLY A 440 -17.88 6.45 -2.69
C GLY A 440 -18.52 7.66 -3.38
N GLY A 441 -19.80 7.90 -3.16
CA GLY A 441 -20.58 8.98 -3.76
C GLY A 441 -20.94 10.04 -2.73
N GLY A 442 -20.39 11.24 -2.89
CA GLY A 442 -20.74 12.41 -2.08
C GLY A 442 -22.25 12.63 -2.01
N GLY A 443 -22.81 12.37 -0.83
CA GLY A 443 -24.13 12.78 -0.39
C GLY A 443 -25.22 11.73 -0.53
N GLY A 444 -25.61 11.16 0.61
CA GLY A 444 -26.81 10.35 0.72
C GLY A 444 -26.87 9.46 1.95
N GLY A 445 -26.94 10.03 3.17
CA GLY A 445 -27.52 9.32 4.33
C GLY A 445 -26.59 8.96 5.50
N GLY A 446 -26.65 9.81 6.53
CA GLY A 446 -26.51 9.50 7.96
C GLY A 446 -25.32 8.67 8.41
N GLY A 447 -24.23 9.35 8.74
CA GLY A 447 -23.10 8.80 9.49
C GLY A 447 -21.76 9.33 8.99
N GLY A 448 -21.24 10.35 9.66
CA GLY A 448 -19.87 10.88 9.52
C GLY A 448 -18.76 9.89 9.94
N GLY A 449 -18.90 8.63 9.59
CA GLY A 449 -17.74 7.75 9.46
C GLY A 449 -17.33 7.82 8.00
N ARG A 450 -16.09 8.24 7.71
CA ARG A 450 -15.39 8.09 6.40
C ARG A 450 -16.28 7.47 5.33
N ALA A 451 -16.95 8.28 4.50
CA ALA A 451 -17.93 7.80 3.50
C ALA A 451 -17.53 6.42 2.91
N GLY A 452 -18.17 5.36 3.43
CA GLY A 452 -18.02 3.94 3.06
C GLY A 452 -16.69 3.52 2.47
N GLY A 453 -15.57 3.73 3.17
CA GLY A 453 -14.24 3.27 2.71
C GLY A 453 -14.23 1.77 2.42
N LEU A 454 -13.40 1.38 1.44
CA LEU A 454 -13.16 -0.02 1.11
C LEU A 454 -12.66 -0.77 2.33
N ASN A 455 -13.26 -1.91 2.63
CA ASN A 455 -12.81 -2.77 3.73
C ASN A 455 -12.80 -4.24 3.30
N GLY A 456 -12.31 -5.11 4.18
CA GLY A 456 -12.16 -6.53 3.91
C GLY A 456 -13.42 -7.26 3.46
N SER A 457 -14.62 -6.78 3.80
CA SER A 457 -15.88 -7.41 3.38
C SER A 457 -16.25 -7.19 1.90
N GLU A 458 -15.54 -6.29 1.21
CA GLU A 458 -15.74 -6.04 -0.22
C GLU A 458 -14.79 -6.87 -1.11
N TRP A 459 -13.86 -7.61 -0.50
CA TRP A 459 -12.96 -8.54 -1.17
C TRP A 459 -13.48 -9.98 -1.04
N PHE A 460 -13.29 -10.78 -2.08
CA PHE A 460 -13.72 -12.18 -2.10
C PHE A 460 -12.71 -13.06 -2.83
N THR A 461 -12.61 -14.33 -2.41
CA THR A 461 -11.77 -15.34 -3.05
C THR A 461 -12.49 -15.99 -4.24
N VAL A 462 -11.77 -16.26 -5.32
CA VAL A 462 -12.33 -16.92 -6.52
C VAL A 462 -11.86 -18.37 -6.70
N THR A 463 -10.63 -18.69 -6.32
CA THR A 463 -10.07 -20.06 -6.29
C THR A 463 -9.07 -20.18 -5.14
N GLY A 464 -8.78 -21.42 -4.72
CA GLY A 464 -7.77 -21.71 -3.69
C GLY A 464 -6.34 -21.88 -4.24
N GLY A 465 -5.38 -22.13 -3.33
CA GLY A 465 -3.95 -22.30 -3.63
C GLY A 465 -3.21 -20.95 -3.70
N ASP A 466 -1.97 -20.95 -4.18
CA ASP A 466 -1.20 -19.75 -4.53
C ASP A 466 -1.90 -19.10 -5.73
N GLY A 467 -2.61 -17.99 -5.59
CA GLY A 467 -3.55 -17.55 -6.65
C GLY A 467 -2.92 -16.82 -7.86
N GLU A 468 -1.81 -17.26 -8.47
CA GLU A 468 -0.92 -16.39 -9.26
C GLU A 468 -1.60 -15.45 -10.27
N TYR A 469 -2.13 -15.98 -11.37
CA TYR A 469 -2.89 -15.21 -12.36
C TYR A 469 -4.38 -15.30 -12.06
N ALA A 470 -5.08 -14.17 -11.93
CA ALA A 470 -6.55 -14.14 -11.88
C ALA A 470 -7.08 -13.09 -12.86
N VAL A 471 -7.54 -13.53 -14.03
CA VAL A 471 -7.83 -12.66 -15.17
C VAL A 471 -9.34 -12.66 -15.48
N PRO A 472 -10.07 -11.56 -15.22
CA PRO A 472 -11.42 -11.38 -15.73
C PRO A 472 -11.40 -11.20 -17.24
N ALA A 473 -12.29 -11.89 -17.94
CA ALA A 473 -12.39 -11.78 -19.39
C ALA A 473 -12.85 -10.35 -19.77
N PRO A 474 -12.11 -9.62 -20.63
CA PRO A 474 -12.45 -8.22 -20.91
C PRO A 474 -13.80 -8.01 -21.60
N SER A 475 -14.29 -9.01 -22.34
CA SER A 475 -15.58 -8.97 -23.04
C SER A 475 -16.77 -9.43 -22.18
N ASP A 476 -16.53 -10.18 -21.09
CA ASP A 476 -17.54 -10.55 -20.09
C ASP A 476 -16.88 -10.77 -18.74
N SER A 477 -16.90 -9.74 -17.89
CA SER A 477 -16.24 -9.74 -16.58
C SER A 477 -16.88 -10.69 -15.55
N SER A 478 -17.96 -11.39 -15.90
CA SER A 478 -18.45 -12.49 -15.07
C SER A 478 -17.67 -13.80 -15.25
N ILE A 479 -16.84 -13.92 -16.29
CA ILE A 479 -15.98 -15.08 -16.51
C ILE A 479 -14.54 -14.75 -16.13
N LEU A 480 -13.93 -15.59 -15.31
CA LEU A 480 -12.53 -15.47 -14.89
C LEU A 480 -11.75 -16.74 -15.24
N TYR A 481 -10.47 -16.54 -15.50
CA TYR A 481 -9.48 -17.60 -15.66
C TYR A 481 -8.40 -17.42 -14.60
N VAL A 482 -8.17 -18.46 -13.82
CA VAL A 482 -7.33 -18.39 -12.62
C VAL A 482 -6.30 -19.52 -12.60
N ASP A 483 -5.04 -19.20 -12.36
CA ASP A 483 -3.94 -20.13 -12.09
C ASP A 483 -3.81 -20.36 -10.58
N SER A 484 -3.29 -21.52 -10.21
CA SER A 484 -2.99 -21.84 -8.81
C SER A 484 -1.56 -22.31 -8.57
N GLN A 485 -1.00 -23.20 -9.38
CA GLN A 485 0.44 -23.43 -9.55
C GLN A 485 0.59 -24.36 -10.75
N ASN A 486 1.77 -24.41 -11.37
CA ASN A 486 2.14 -25.47 -12.30
C ASN A 486 1.15 -25.62 -13.48
N GLY A 487 0.48 -24.53 -13.87
CA GLY A 487 -0.51 -24.50 -14.94
C GLY A 487 -1.86 -25.14 -14.57
N ASN A 488 -2.18 -25.26 -13.28
CA ASN A 488 -3.51 -25.67 -12.81
C ASN A 488 -4.53 -24.55 -13.03
N ILE A 489 -5.01 -24.43 -14.27
CA ILE A 489 -5.94 -23.39 -14.68
C ILE A 489 -7.39 -23.78 -14.39
N THR A 490 -8.14 -22.85 -13.79
CA THR A 490 -9.57 -22.96 -13.51
C THR A 490 -10.34 -21.85 -14.22
N ARG A 491 -11.46 -22.22 -14.87
CA ARG A 491 -12.47 -21.27 -15.32
C ARG A 491 -13.52 -21.08 -14.25
N VAL A 492 -13.87 -19.84 -13.95
CA VAL A 492 -14.87 -19.46 -12.95
C VAL A 492 -15.95 -18.59 -13.60
N ASP A 493 -17.22 -18.88 -13.30
CA ASP A 493 -18.36 -18.04 -13.64
C ASP A 493 -18.94 -17.41 -12.36
N LEU A 494 -18.78 -16.10 -12.20
CA LEU A 494 -19.23 -15.35 -11.01
C LEU A 494 -20.75 -15.22 -10.91
N LYS A 495 -21.50 -15.39 -12.02
CA LYS A 495 -22.98 -15.32 -11.98
C LYS A 495 -23.55 -16.58 -11.37
N THR A 496 -22.97 -17.74 -11.68
CA THR A 496 -23.47 -19.05 -11.27
C THR A 496 -22.70 -19.68 -10.11
N GLY A 497 -21.46 -19.23 -9.87
CA GLY A 497 -20.53 -19.84 -8.93
C GLY A 497 -19.88 -21.13 -9.45
N LEU A 498 -20.10 -21.50 -10.71
CA LEU A 498 -19.53 -22.72 -11.28
C LEU A 498 -18.04 -22.55 -11.57
N THR A 499 -17.26 -23.57 -11.18
CA THR A 499 -15.82 -23.65 -11.43
C THR A 499 -15.47 -24.93 -12.19
N ARG A 500 -14.54 -24.86 -13.13
CA ARG A 500 -14.05 -26.04 -13.88
C ARG A 500 -12.54 -25.99 -14.05
N SER A 501 -11.86 -27.07 -13.67
CA SER A 501 -10.45 -27.26 -14.04
C SER A 501 -10.34 -27.49 -15.55
N ILE A 502 -9.47 -26.73 -16.20
CA ILE A 502 -9.27 -26.72 -17.66
C ILE A 502 -7.78 -26.84 -18.02
N ARG A 503 -6.97 -27.46 -17.14
CA ARG A 503 -5.54 -27.63 -17.36
C ARG A 503 -5.26 -28.38 -18.68
N PRO A 504 -4.43 -27.85 -19.61
CA PRO A 504 -4.20 -28.46 -20.92
C PRO A 504 -3.48 -29.83 -20.89
N TYR A 505 -2.70 -30.10 -19.83
CA TYR A 505 -1.90 -31.31 -19.69
C TYR A 505 -1.71 -31.67 -18.21
N LEU A 506 -2.03 -32.90 -17.83
CA LEU A 506 -2.19 -33.29 -16.42
C LEU A 506 -0.90 -33.79 -15.76
N SER A 507 0.05 -34.34 -16.53
CA SER A 507 1.31 -34.83 -15.95
C SER A 507 2.21 -33.68 -15.52
N GLY A 508 2.92 -33.87 -14.40
CA GLY A 508 3.79 -32.86 -13.81
C GLY A 508 4.98 -33.46 -13.06
N VAL A 509 5.69 -32.59 -12.34
CA VAL A 509 6.96 -32.93 -11.64
C VAL A 509 6.82 -33.97 -10.53
N THR A 510 5.59 -34.19 -10.05
CA THR A 510 5.26 -35.23 -9.08
C THR A 510 5.20 -36.63 -9.69
N GLU A 511 4.98 -36.75 -11.00
CA GLU A 511 4.92 -38.03 -11.72
C GLU A 511 6.27 -38.38 -12.34
N MET A 512 7.01 -37.39 -12.84
CA MET A 512 8.27 -37.62 -13.56
C MET A 512 9.19 -36.39 -13.53
N LYS A 513 10.48 -36.63 -13.75
CA LYS A 513 11.48 -35.54 -13.82
C LYS A 513 11.11 -34.52 -14.90
N PRO A 514 11.38 -33.21 -14.70
CA PRO A 514 11.06 -32.19 -15.69
C PRO A 514 11.61 -32.47 -17.09
N ALA A 515 12.81 -33.06 -17.19
CA ALA A 515 13.44 -33.41 -18.46
C ALA A 515 12.59 -34.33 -19.35
N ASN A 516 11.73 -35.15 -18.73
CA ASN A 516 10.90 -36.15 -19.38
C ASN A 516 9.45 -35.67 -19.61
N LEU A 517 9.08 -34.49 -19.09
CA LEU A 517 7.75 -33.91 -19.34
C LEU A 517 7.65 -33.42 -20.78
N LYS A 518 6.55 -33.78 -21.45
CA LYS A 518 6.22 -33.24 -22.79
C LYS A 518 5.95 -31.74 -22.70
N TYR A 519 5.11 -31.35 -21.74
CA TYR A 519 4.80 -29.97 -21.45
C TYR A 519 5.18 -29.65 -20.01
N ARG A 520 5.91 -28.55 -19.84
CA ARG A 520 6.34 -28.03 -18.53
C ARG A 520 5.62 -26.73 -18.28
N PHE A 521 5.16 -26.52 -17.06
CA PHE A 521 4.47 -25.31 -16.65
C PHE A 521 5.26 -24.64 -15.54
N ASN A 522 5.31 -23.32 -15.53
CA ASN A 522 5.92 -22.59 -14.44
C ASN A 522 5.03 -22.66 -13.19
N TRP A 523 5.59 -22.35 -12.02
CA TRP A 523 4.81 -22.03 -10.82
C TRP A 523 3.74 -20.99 -11.14
N THR A 524 4.16 -19.84 -11.69
CA THR A 524 3.30 -18.74 -12.13
C THR A 524 3.02 -18.87 -13.65
N SER A 525 2.05 -19.68 -14.05
CA SER A 525 1.77 -19.94 -15.46
C SER A 525 0.89 -18.84 -16.08
N PRO A 526 1.33 -18.15 -17.15
CA PRO A 526 0.63 -16.98 -17.65
C PRO A 526 -0.65 -17.30 -18.39
N ILE A 527 -1.65 -16.45 -18.18
CA ILE A 527 -2.95 -16.49 -18.85
C ILE A 527 -3.15 -15.18 -19.62
N ALA A 528 -3.57 -15.27 -20.89
CA ALA A 528 -4.10 -14.13 -21.64
C ALA A 528 -5.48 -14.46 -22.20
N VAL A 529 -6.41 -13.51 -22.07
CA VAL A 529 -7.80 -13.65 -22.55
C VAL A 529 -8.05 -12.65 -23.67
N SER A 530 -8.72 -13.09 -24.74
CA SER A 530 -9.10 -12.21 -25.84
C SER A 530 -10.00 -11.06 -25.35
N SER A 531 -9.76 -9.86 -25.87
CA SER A 531 -10.60 -8.70 -25.55
C SER A 531 -11.97 -8.73 -26.22
N ARG A 532 -12.19 -9.64 -27.18
CA ARG A 532 -13.40 -9.72 -28.01
C ARG A 532 -14.27 -10.95 -27.71
N ASP A 533 -13.70 -11.96 -27.07
CA ASP A 533 -14.39 -13.24 -26.81
C ASP A 533 -13.85 -13.86 -25.53
N ALA A 534 -14.73 -14.05 -24.55
CA ALA A 534 -14.40 -14.59 -23.24
C ALA A 534 -13.97 -16.07 -23.30
N ASN A 535 -14.30 -16.80 -24.37
CA ASN A 535 -13.95 -18.21 -24.54
C ASN A 535 -12.61 -18.42 -25.26
N THR A 536 -12.01 -17.36 -25.81
CA THR A 536 -10.70 -17.44 -26.46
C THR A 536 -9.60 -17.10 -25.47
N VAL A 537 -8.83 -18.11 -25.05
CA VAL A 537 -7.82 -18.02 -23.98
C VAL A 537 -6.51 -18.64 -24.42
N TYR A 538 -5.41 -18.07 -23.94
CA TYR A 538 -4.04 -18.52 -24.14
C TYR A 538 -3.37 -18.82 -22.80
N VAL A 539 -2.65 -19.94 -22.72
CA VAL A 539 -1.92 -20.36 -21.52
C VAL A 539 -0.49 -20.72 -21.89
N GLY A 540 0.49 -20.26 -21.10
CA GLY A 540 1.90 -20.62 -21.27
C GLY A 540 2.29 -21.88 -20.50
N GLY A 541 2.88 -22.86 -21.21
CA GLY A 541 3.75 -23.89 -20.65
C GLY A 541 5.17 -23.66 -21.14
N ASN A 542 5.85 -24.67 -21.67
CA ASN A 542 7.00 -24.47 -22.58
C ASN A 542 6.55 -24.12 -24.01
N VAL A 543 5.26 -24.33 -24.30
CA VAL A 543 4.55 -23.95 -25.52
C VAL A 543 3.38 -23.02 -25.18
N VAL A 544 2.84 -22.31 -26.17
CA VAL A 544 1.58 -21.56 -26.03
C VAL A 544 0.42 -22.47 -26.39
N PHE A 545 -0.50 -22.65 -25.44
CA PHE A 545 -1.79 -23.29 -25.68
C PHE A 545 -2.85 -22.26 -26.02
N LYS A 546 -3.80 -22.62 -26.88
CA LYS A 546 -4.98 -21.83 -27.22
C LYS A 546 -6.25 -22.67 -27.14
N THR A 547 -7.30 -22.08 -26.59
CA THR A 547 -8.69 -22.56 -26.67
C THR A 547 -9.57 -21.47 -27.28
N THR A 548 -10.71 -21.87 -27.85
CA THR A 548 -11.78 -20.98 -28.33
C THR A 548 -13.16 -21.38 -27.79
N ASP A 549 -13.20 -22.33 -26.85
CA ASP A 549 -14.41 -22.89 -26.24
C ASP A 549 -14.34 -22.84 -24.71
N GLY A 550 -13.51 -21.94 -24.18
CA GLY A 550 -13.41 -21.70 -22.74
C GLY A 550 -12.61 -22.77 -21.98
N GLY A 551 -11.81 -23.58 -22.68
CA GLY A 551 -10.91 -24.56 -22.07
C GLY A 551 -11.37 -26.02 -22.21
N ASP A 552 -12.40 -26.28 -23.01
CA ASP A 552 -12.86 -27.64 -23.29
C ASP A 552 -11.88 -28.38 -24.20
N HIS A 553 -11.31 -27.66 -25.18
CA HIS A 553 -10.26 -28.17 -26.05
C HIS A 553 -9.09 -27.19 -26.14
N TRP A 554 -7.87 -27.75 -26.10
CA TRP A 554 -6.62 -27.00 -26.21
C TRP A 554 -5.79 -27.43 -27.41
N THR A 555 -5.24 -26.45 -28.11
CA THR A 555 -4.26 -26.65 -29.18
C THR A 555 -2.94 -26.00 -28.80
N ALA A 556 -1.84 -26.73 -28.87
CA ALA A 556 -0.51 -26.12 -28.82
C ALA A 556 -0.24 -25.40 -30.14
N ILE A 557 -0.17 -24.07 -30.10
CA ILE A 557 0.01 -23.21 -31.28
C ILE A 557 1.46 -22.74 -31.43
N SER A 558 2.40 -23.30 -30.69
CA SER A 558 3.82 -22.98 -30.83
C SER A 558 4.69 -24.23 -30.71
N PRO A 559 5.93 -24.22 -31.23
CA PRO A 559 6.96 -25.14 -30.76
C PRO A 559 7.34 -24.82 -29.30
N ASP A 560 8.27 -25.58 -28.73
CA ASP A 560 8.93 -25.20 -27.46
C ASP A 560 9.65 -23.86 -27.68
N LEU A 561 9.23 -22.82 -26.95
CA LEU A 561 9.74 -21.45 -27.08
C LEU A 561 10.85 -21.14 -26.06
N THR A 562 11.40 -22.17 -25.41
CA THR A 562 12.39 -22.06 -24.35
C THR A 562 13.75 -22.55 -24.85
N ARG A 563 14.82 -22.38 -24.05
CA ARG A 563 16.13 -22.97 -24.35
C ARG A 563 16.08 -24.50 -24.30
N ASN A 564 15.11 -25.07 -23.56
CA ASN A 564 14.92 -26.51 -23.37
C ASN A 564 16.23 -27.24 -22.96
N ASP A 565 17.01 -26.61 -22.08
CA ASP A 565 18.26 -27.14 -21.58
C ASP A 565 18.00 -28.28 -20.58
N LYS A 566 18.22 -29.52 -21.04
CA LYS A 566 17.98 -30.71 -20.22
C LYS A 566 18.84 -30.79 -18.97
N SER A 567 19.99 -30.11 -18.93
CA SER A 567 20.83 -30.06 -17.74
C SER A 567 20.21 -29.24 -16.59
N LYS A 568 19.21 -28.41 -16.90
CA LYS A 568 18.46 -27.57 -15.96
C LYS A 568 17.01 -28.02 -15.78
N GLN A 569 16.68 -29.24 -16.20
CA GLN A 569 15.36 -29.84 -16.05
C GLN A 569 15.43 -31.01 -15.05
N VAL A 570 15.97 -30.72 -13.86
CA VAL A 570 16.34 -31.69 -12.83
C VAL A 570 15.25 -31.84 -11.76
N THR A 571 15.38 -32.84 -10.90
CA THR A 571 14.55 -32.96 -9.70
C THR A 571 15.13 -32.07 -8.62
N SER A 572 14.40 -31.02 -8.25
CA SER A 572 14.82 -30.05 -7.23
C SER A 572 14.92 -30.68 -5.84
N GLY A 573 15.93 -30.23 -5.06
CA GLY A 573 16.15 -30.63 -3.69
C GLY A 573 17.59 -31.04 -3.40
N GLY A 574 17.77 -31.78 -2.31
CA GLY A 574 19.08 -32.14 -1.80
C GLY A 574 19.34 -33.65 -1.80
N PRO A 575 20.53 -34.05 -1.32
CA PRO A 575 20.84 -35.46 -1.06
C PRO A 575 20.00 -36.08 0.07
N ILE A 576 19.18 -35.29 0.78
CA ILE A 576 18.35 -35.74 1.91
C ILE A 576 16.88 -35.85 1.50
N ASN A 577 16.29 -34.75 1.03
CA ASN A 577 14.89 -34.65 0.62
C ASN A 577 14.76 -33.93 -0.73
N TYR A 578 13.74 -34.29 -1.52
CA TYR A 578 13.35 -33.55 -2.71
C TYR A 578 12.31 -32.47 -2.39
N ASP A 579 12.30 -31.37 -3.16
CA ASP A 579 11.19 -30.41 -3.23
C ASP A 579 10.52 -30.49 -4.61
N ILE A 580 9.59 -31.43 -4.76
CA ILE A 580 8.84 -31.63 -6.01
C ILE A 580 7.58 -30.77 -6.09
N SER A 581 7.60 -29.60 -5.45
CA SER A 581 6.49 -28.64 -5.55
C SER A 581 6.30 -28.15 -6.99
N GLY A 582 7.39 -27.97 -7.73
CA GLY A 582 7.39 -27.45 -9.10
C GLY A 582 7.85 -26.00 -9.24
N ALA A 583 8.24 -25.34 -8.14
CA ALA A 583 8.72 -23.96 -8.18
C ALA A 583 9.99 -23.76 -9.01
N GLU A 584 10.84 -24.78 -9.07
CA GLU A 584 12.07 -24.78 -9.87
C GLU A 584 11.85 -25.44 -11.24
N THR A 585 10.61 -25.60 -11.68
CA THR A 585 10.34 -26.06 -13.06
C THR A 585 10.79 -24.97 -14.03
N TYR A 586 11.93 -25.20 -14.67
CA TYR A 586 12.60 -24.24 -15.55
C TYR A 586 12.44 -24.60 -17.04
N ASN A 587 12.86 -23.68 -17.91
CA ASN A 587 12.58 -23.70 -19.35
C ASN A 587 11.07 -23.75 -19.61
N THR A 588 10.39 -22.69 -19.15
CA THR A 588 8.95 -22.45 -19.25
C THR A 588 8.64 -20.99 -19.61
N ILE A 589 7.45 -20.75 -20.13
CA ILE A 589 6.93 -19.42 -20.46
C ILE A 589 6.38 -18.77 -19.18
N LEU A 590 6.79 -17.53 -18.91
CA LEU A 590 6.36 -16.72 -17.76
C LEU A 590 5.34 -15.64 -18.13
N THR A 591 5.30 -15.22 -19.40
CA THR A 591 4.33 -14.23 -19.87
C THR A 591 3.86 -14.52 -21.29
N VAL A 592 2.57 -14.36 -21.52
CA VAL A 592 1.92 -14.37 -22.83
C VAL A 592 1.11 -13.08 -22.91
N THR A 593 1.38 -12.22 -23.87
CA THR A 593 0.69 -10.93 -24.02
C THR A 593 0.18 -10.77 -25.44
N LEU A 594 -1.13 -10.49 -25.57
CA LEU A 594 -1.74 -10.11 -26.85
C LEU A 594 -1.55 -8.61 -27.08
N ALA A 595 -1.15 -8.20 -28.29
CA ALA A 595 -0.99 -6.78 -28.57
C ALA A 595 -2.35 -6.06 -28.56
N PRO A 596 -2.50 -4.93 -27.86
CA PRO A 596 -3.79 -4.22 -27.77
C PRO A 596 -4.33 -3.74 -29.13
N THR A 597 -3.45 -3.45 -30.09
CA THR A 597 -3.83 -2.95 -31.42
C THR A 597 -4.08 -4.06 -32.45
N ASP A 598 -3.59 -5.28 -32.23
CA ASP A 598 -3.80 -6.44 -33.11
C ASP A 598 -3.66 -7.76 -32.32
N SER A 599 -4.77 -8.45 -32.10
CA SER A 599 -4.79 -9.71 -31.34
C SER A 599 -4.14 -10.89 -32.05
N ASN A 600 -3.74 -10.77 -33.32
CA ASN A 600 -2.90 -11.78 -33.99
C ASN A 600 -1.42 -11.67 -33.61
N VAL A 601 -1.03 -10.56 -32.99
CA VAL A 601 0.31 -10.37 -32.49
C VAL A 601 0.37 -10.86 -31.05
N ILE A 602 1.27 -11.82 -30.81
CA ILE A 602 1.46 -12.46 -29.52
C ILE A 602 2.94 -12.33 -29.14
N TRP A 603 3.20 -11.73 -27.98
CA TRP A 603 4.52 -11.66 -27.38
C TRP A 603 4.63 -12.66 -26.23
N VAL A 604 5.78 -13.32 -26.13
CA VAL A 604 6.07 -14.36 -25.14
C VAL A 604 7.42 -14.08 -24.51
N GLY A 605 7.51 -14.25 -23.19
CA GLY A 605 8.75 -14.20 -22.41
C GLY A 605 8.91 -15.45 -21.54
N THR A 606 10.13 -15.94 -21.38
CA THR A 606 10.45 -17.17 -20.66
C THR A 606 11.26 -16.93 -19.38
N ASP A 607 11.29 -17.93 -18.50
CA ASP A 607 12.16 -17.95 -17.30
C ASP A 607 13.66 -18.00 -17.63
N ASP A 608 14.02 -18.47 -18.83
CA ASP A 608 15.39 -18.62 -19.33
C ASP A 608 15.86 -17.51 -20.28
N GLY A 609 15.14 -16.40 -20.36
CA GLY A 609 15.57 -15.14 -21.01
C GLY A 609 15.24 -15.01 -22.49
N LEU A 610 14.40 -15.90 -23.01
CA LEU A 610 13.92 -15.83 -24.38
C LEU A 610 12.66 -14.96 -24.49
N VAL A 611 12.63 -14.17 -25.56
CA VAL A 611 11.53 -13.30 -25.96
C VAL A 611 11.17 -13.69 -27.38
N HIS A 612 9.90 -13.98 -27.61
CA HIS A 612 9.37 -14.41 -28.88
C HIS A 612 8.21 -13.52 -29.31
N VAL A 613 8.06 -13.35 -30.62
CA VAL A 613 6.90 -12.69 -31.22
C VAL A 613 6.31 -13.52 -32.34
N SER A 614 4.99 -13.66 -32.34
CA SER A 614 4.18 -14.12 -33.46
C SER A 614 3.36 -12.97 -34.01
N ARG A 615 3.14 -12.94 -35.33
CA ARG A 615 2.39 -11.88 -36.02
C ARG A 615 1.17 -12.40 -36.79
N ASP A 616 0.89 -13.69 -36.69
CA ASP A 616 -0.10 -14.40 -37.51
C ASP A 616 -0.98 -15.34 -36.66
N GLY A 617 -1.14 -15.00 -35.38
CA GLY A 617 -1.98 -15.73 -34.44
C GLY A 617 -1.34 -17.03 -33.93
N GLY A 618 0.00 -17.09 -33.90
CA GLY A 618 0.77 -18.23 -33.43
C GLY A 618 1.23 -19.19 -34.53
N LYS A 619 0.96 -18.96 -35.81
CA LYS A 619 1.37 -19.92 -36.86
C LYS A 619 2.88 -19.91 -37.06
N THR A 620 3.52 -18.76 -36.92
CA THR A 620 4.98 -18.60 -36.97
C THR A 620 5.49 -17.77 -35.79
N TRP A 621 6.71 -18.08 -35.35
CA TRP A 621 7.35 -17.48 -34.16
C TRP A 621 8.77 -17.05 -34.47
N SER A 622 9.16 -15.85 -34.03
CA SER A 622 10.53 -15.32 -34.13
C SER A 622 11.12 -15.13 -32.74
N ASN A 623 12.31 -15.70 -32.48
CA ASN A 623 13.10 -15.40 -31.28
C ASN A 623 13.84 -14.08 -31.47
N VAL A 624 13.69 -13.15 -30.53
CA VAL A 624 14.22 -11.78 -30.60
C VAL A 624 15.16 -11.42 -29.45
N SER A 625 15.59 -12.38 -28.63
CA SER A 625 16.45 -12.16 -27.45
C SER A 625 17.94 -11.95 -27.75
N GLY A 626 18.43 -12.28 -28.95
CA GLY A 626 19.86 -12.23 -29.28
C GLY A 626 20.44 -10.83 -29.54
N HIS A 627 19.66 -9.78 -29.26
CA HIS A 627 19.92 -8.41 -29.72
C HIS A 627 19.92 -7.37 -28.58
N PHE A 628 19.88 -7.79 -27.32
CA PHE A 628 19.93 -6.89 -26.16
C PHE A 628 21.32 -6.24 -26.01
N PRO A 629 21.44 -4.90 -26.05
CA PRO A 629 22.73 -4.24 -25.85
C PRO A 629 23.29 -4.51 -24.44
N GLY A 630 24.59 -4.81 -24.37
CA GLY A 630 25.29 -5.02 -23.09
C GLY A 630 24.98 -6.35 -22.39
N LEU A 631 24.16 -7.22 -22.99
CA LEU A 631 23.90 -8.58 -22.52
C LEU A 631 24.50 -9.58 -23.51
N ALA A 632 25.13 -10.64 -23.01
CA ALA A 632 25.58 -11.73 -23.88
C ALA A 632 24.36 -12.46 -24.49
N LYS A 633 24.50 -13.00 -25.70
CA LYS A 633 23.38 -13.62 -26.44
C LYS A 633 22.82 -14.87 -25.76
N ASP A 634 23.65 -15.53 -24.98
CA ASP A 634 23.40 -16.78 -24.27
C ASP A 634 23.11 -16.59 -22.78
N VAL A 635 23.11 -15.35 -22.29
CA VAL A 635 22.76 -15.07 -20.89
C VAL A 635 21.29 -15.38 -20.61
N GLU A 636 21.05 -15.95 -19.43
CA GLU A 636 19.73 -16.25 -18.89
C GLU A 636 19.25 -15.15 -17.93
N GLY A 637 17.93 -15.11 -17.74
CA GLY A 637 17.25 -14.20 -16.83
C GLY A 637 15.74 -14.26 -17.07
N ARG A 638 14.95 -14.03 -16.03
CA ARG A 638 13.49 -14.19 -16.09
C ARG A 638 12.86 -13.00 -16.79
N VAL A 639 11.98 -13.27 -17.75
CA VAL A 639 11.11 -12.26 -18.36
C VAL A 639 9.70 -12.42 -17.79
N TYR A 640 9.47 -11.83 -16.61
CA TYR A 640 8.21 -11.96 -15.86
C TYR A 640 7.00 -11.35 -16.57
N GLN A 641 7.18 -10.21 -17.25
CA GLN A 641 6.12 -9.47 -17.94
C GLN A 641 6.68 -8.79 -19.20
N ILE A 642 5.87 -8.71 -20.27
CA ILE A 642 6.19 -7.91 -21.47
C ILE A 642 5.15 -6.79 -21.62
N GLY A 643 5.60 -5.54 -21.53
CA GLY A 643 4.76 -4.37 -21.85
C GLY A 643 4.68 -4.18 -23.36
N VAL A 644 3.61 -4.65 -24.00
CA VAL A 644 3.36 -4.30 -25.42
C VAL A 644 2.77 -2.90 -25.50
N SER A 645 3.25 -2.08 -26.44
CA SER A 645 2.76 -0.71 -26.58
C SER A 645 1.26 -0.70 -26.90
N PRO A 646 0.48 0.16 -26.22
CA PRO A 646 -0.95 0.32 -26.53
C PRO A 646 -1.19 1.03 -27.87
N PHE A 647 -0.14 1.49 -28.55
CA PHE A 647 -0.23 2.24 -29.81
C PHE A 647 0.41 1.55 -31.01
N ASP A 648 1.21 0.50 -30.80
CA ASP A 648 1.93 -0.20 -31.87
C ASP A 648 2.26 -1.64 -31.45
N ALA A 649 1.70 -2.61 -32.17
CA ALA A 649 1.92 -4.03 -31.88
C ALA A 649 3.38 -4.49 -32.05
N GLY A 650 4.19 -3.74 -32.82
CA GLY A 650 5.63 -3.99 -33.02
C GLY A 650 6.53 -3.39 -31.95
N ALA A 651 5.98 -2.56 -31.06
CA ALA A 651 6.72 -1.95 -29.96
C ALA A 651 6.46 -2.67 -28.63
N ALA A 652 7.54 -2.96 -27.90
CA ALA A 652 7.49 -3.67 -26.64
C ALA A 652 8.59 -3.21 -25.68
N TYR A 653 8.33 -3.39 -24.39
CA TYR A 653 9.23 -3.07 -23.28
C TYR A 653 9.40 -4.32 -22.41
N VAL A 654 10.64 -4.61 -22.02
CA VAL A 654 10.98 -5.81 -21.25
C VAL A 654 11.92 -5.45 -20.12
N ALA A 655 11.72 -6.10 -18.97
CA ALA A 655 12.69 -6.18 -17.89
C ALA A 655 13.19 -7.63 -17.82
N ILE A 656 14.51 -7.81 -17.69
CA ILE A 656 15.14 -9.12 -17.53
C ILE A 656 15.70 -9.21 -16.13
N ASP A 657 15.09 -10.05 -15.32
CA ASP A 657 15.44 -10.23 -13.93
C ASP A 657 16.48 -11.36 -13.77
N ARG A 658 17.61 -11.04 -13.14
CA ARG A 658 18.75 -11.95 -12.95
C ARG A 658 19.15 -12.09 -11.48
N HIS A 659 18.29 -11.66 -10.55
CA HIS A 659 18.61 -11.74 -9.12
C HIS A 659 18.79 -13.18 -8.64
N GLU A 660 18.04 -14.14 -9.19
CA GLU A 660 18.20 -15.58 -8.92
C GLU A 660 19.52 -16.17 -9.47
N LEU A 661 20.31 -15.36 -10.18
CA LEU A 661 21.66 -15.67 -10.64
C LEU A 661 22.72 -14.82 -9.92
N ASP A 662 22.36 -14.22 -8.78
CA ASP A 662 23.17 -13.29 -7.98
C ASP A 662 23.61 -12.02 -8.74
N ASP A 663 22.81 -11.58 -9.72
CA ASP A 663 23.01 -10.33 -10.47
C ASP A 663 21.85 -9.36 -10.24
N ARG A 664 22.11 -8.31 -9.46
CA ARG A 664 21.11 -7.32 -9.03
C ARG A 664 20.91 -6.16 -10.01
N ARG A 665 21.56 -6.17 -11.18
CA ARG A 665 21.49 -5.04 -12.13
C ARG A 665 20.09 -4.95 -12.77
N PRO A 666 19.50 -3.75 -12.94
CA PRO A 666 18.25 -3.58 -13.67
C PRO A 666 18.47 -3.62 -15.18
N TYR A 667 18.18 -4.76 -15.82
CA TYR A 667 18.20 -4.89 -17.27
C TYR A 667 16.82 -4.51 -17.84
N VAL A 668 16.74 -3.40 -18.58
CA VAL A 668 15.48 -2.87 -19.10
C VAL A 668 15.68 -2.43 -20.55
N TYR A 669 14.84 -2.95 -21.44
CA TYR A 669 14.97 -2.72 -22.88
C TYR A 669 13.65 -2.31 -23.53
N LYS A 670 13.74 -1.56 -24.63
CA LYS A 670 12.63 -1.27 -25.53
C LYS A 670 12.95 -1.63 -26.97
N THR A 671 11.92 -1.99 -27.73
CA THR A 671 11.96 -2.17 -29.18
C THR A 671 10.77 -1.45 -29.83
N GLY A 672 10.92 -1.07 -31.10
CA GLY A 672 9.84 -0.53 -31.95
C GLY A 672 9.71 -1.24 -33.29
N ASP A 673 10.42 -2.35 -33.48
CA ASP A 673 10.58 -3.02 -34.77
C ASP A 673 10.45 -4.54 -34.67
N TRP A 674 9.56 -5.01 -33.80
CA TRP A 674 9.29 -6.42 -33.54
C TRP A 674 10.51 -7.15 -32.95
N GLY A 675 11.31 -6.46 -32.14
CA GLY A 675 12.47 -7.03 -31.44
C GLY A 675 13.70 -7.24 -32.32
N LYS A 676 13.71 -6.71 -33.57
CA LYS A 676 14.91 -6.77 -34.42
C LYS A 676 16.04 -5.94 -33.84
N THR A 677 15.70 -4.81 -33.22
CA THR A 677 16.64 -3.97 -32.47
C THR A 677 16.08 -3.65 -31.09
N TRP A 678 16.99 -3.54 -30.12
CA TRP A 678 16.67 -3.18 -28.75
C TRP A 678 17.53 -2.01 -28.28
N VAL A 679 16.95 -1.18 -27.42
CA VAL A 679 17.61 -0.05 -26.78
C VAL A 679 17.57 -0.27 -25.27
N ASP A 680 18.74 -0.22 -24.62
CA ASP A 680 18.87 -0.22 -23.16
C ASP A 680 18.36 1.11 -22.59
N ILE A 681 17.31 1.01 -21.78
CA ILE A 681 16.66 2.13 -21.09
C ILE A 681 16.81 2.03 -19.57
N GLY A 682 17.63 1.10 -19.04
CA GLY A 682 17.82 0.90 -17.60
C GLY A 682 18.97 1.70 -16.97
N LYS A 683 19.78 2.39 -17.79
CA LYS A 683 21.08 2.98 -17.36
C LYS A 683 21.00 4.06 -16.28
N SER A 684 19.87 4.76 -16.17
CA SER A 684 19.69 5.83 -15.18
C SER A 684 19.01 5.37 -13.88
N LEU A 685 18.63 4.09 -13.78
CA LEU A 685 18.12 3.47 -12.55
C LEU A 685 19.25 3.14 -11.57
N PRO A 686 18.97 2.90 -10.28
CA PRO A 686 19.93 2.31 -9.34
C PRO A 686 20.45 0.98 -9.88
N GLN A 687 21.78 0.85 -10.05
CA GLN A 687 22.39 -0.27 -10.77
C GLN A 687 22.53 -1.56 -9.94
N ASP A 688 21.94 -1.60 -8.75
CA ASP A 688 22.00 -2.72 -7.81
C ASP A 688 20.61 -3.14 -7.30
N VAL A 689 19.52 -2.71 -7.97
CA VAL A 689 18.14 -3.12 -7.66
C VAL A 689 17.51 -3.73 -8.91
N PRO A 690 17.06 -5.01 -8.88
CA PRO A 690 16.42 -5.65 -10.01
C PRO A 690 15.16 -4.92 -10.48
N ALA A 691 14.94 -4.89 -11.80
CA ALA A 691 13.71 -4.41 -12.42
C ALA A 691 12.81 -5.61 -12.77
N ARG A 692 11.50 -5.50 -12.54
CA ARG A 692 10.54 -6.60 -12.72
C ARG A 692 9.56 -6.36 -13.86
N VAL A 693 9.06 -5.12 -14.00
CA VAL A 693 7.99 -4.80 -14.95
C VAL A 693 8.17 -3.39 -15.52
N VAL A 694 7.82 -3.20 -16.79
CA VAL A 694 7.72 -1.88 -17.43
C VAL A 694 6.53 -1.84 -18.38
N ARG A 695 5.70 -0.79 -18.29
CA ARG A 695 4.51 -0.59 -19.13
C ARG A 695 4.47 0.82 -19.69
N GLU A 696 3.91 0.95 -20.90
CA GLU A 696 3.62 2.25 -21.52
C GLU A 696 2.17 2.67 -21.23
N ASN A 697 1.99 3.95 -20.93
CA ASN A 697 0.69 4.54 -20.65
C ASN A 697 -0.20 4.55 -21.92
N PRO A 698 -1.44 4.05 -21.87
CA PRO A 698 -2.37 4.03 -23.01
C PRO A 698 -2.94 5.39 -23.42
N ASN A 699 -2.70 6.44 -22.65
CA ASN A 699 -3.15 7.80 -22.89
C ASN A 699 -2.01 8.76 -23.29
N LEU A 700 -0.75 8.37 -23.10
CA LEU A 700 0.40 9.19 -23.46
C LEU A 700 1.57 8.33 -23.97
N ARG A 701 1.85 8.43 -25.28
CA ARG A 701 2.97 7.73 -25.93
C ARG A 701 4.30 8.11 -25.27
N SER A 702 5.16 7.13 -25.08
CA SER A 702 6.49 7.22 -24.45
C SER A 702 6.49 7.62 -22.97
N PHE A 703 5.32 7.70 -22.33
CA PHE A 703 5.23 7.73 -20.87
C PHE A 703 5.29 6.29 -20.34
N LEU A 704 6.30 5.98 -19.54
CA LEU A 704 6.55 4.65 -19.00
C LEU A 704 6.46 4.64 -17.48
N VAL A 705 5.98 3.54 -16.92
CA VAL A 705 6.10 3.22 -15.50
C VAL A 705 6.85 1.90 -15.35
N LEU A 706 7.75 1.85 -14.37
CA LEU A 706 8.61 0.71 -14.11
C LEU A 706 8.61 0.33 -12.62
N GLY A 707 8.48 -0.96 -12.35
CA GLY A 707 8.58 -1.55 -11.01
C GLY A 707 9.95 -2.24 -10.78
N THR A 708 10.48 -2.08 -9.58
CA THR A 708 11.72 -2.74 -9.10
C THR A 708 11.45 -3.47 -7.79
N ASP A 709 12.45 -4.18 -7.26
CA ASP A 709 12.37 -4.85 -5.95
C ASP A 709 12.27 -3.90 -4.74
N ALA A 710 12.35 -2.58 -4.96
CA ALA A 710 12.30 -1.59 -3.89
C ALA A 710 11.41 -0.38 -4.18
N ALA A 711 11.07 -0.09 -5.44
CA ALA A 711 10.43 1.18 -5.79
C ALA A 711 9.69 1.16 -7.14
N LEU A 712 8.86 2.19 -7.30
CA LEU A 712 8.20 2.55 -8.54
C LEU A 712 8.90 3.75 -9.20
N TRP A 713 9.03 3.72 -10.53
CA TRP A 713 9.68 4.74 -11.33
C TRP A 713 8.81 5.14 -12.51
N TYR A 714 8.97 6.37 -12.99
CA TYR A 714 8.32 6.82 -14.22
C TYR A 714 9.29 7.55 -15.15
N SER A 715 8.98 7.53 -16.44
CA SER A 715 9.72 8.22 -17.49
C SER A 715 8.76 8.89 -18.46
N ARG A 716 9.10 10.09 -18.93
CA ARG A 716 8.33 10.84 -19.93
C ARG A 716 9.05 10.98 -21.29
N ASP A 717 10.23 10.39 -21.40
CA ASP A 717 11.12 10.47 -22.56
C ASP A 717 11.45 9.07 -23.11
N GLY A 718 10.51 8.14 -22.96
CA GLY A 718 10.62 6.77 -23.44
C GLY A 718 11.76 5.97 -22.80
N GLY A 719 12.06 6.23 -21.52
CA GLY A 719 13.08 5.52 -20.74
C GLY A 719 14.50 6.07 -20.88
N THR A 720 14.66 7.28 -21.43
CA THR A 720 15.98 7.94 -21.47
C THR A 720 16.40 8.38 -20.05
N SER A 721 15.45 8.89 -19.27
CA SER A 721 15.61 9.20 -17.86
C SER A 721 14.45 8.65 -17.03
N TRP A 722 14.75 8.25 -15.80
CA TRP A 722 13.79 7.75 -14.82
C TRP A 722 13.76 8.64 -13.58
N LYS A 723 12.56 8.84 -13.05
CA LYS A 723 12.32 9.54 -11.77
C LYS A 723 11.57 8.60 -10.82
N PRO A 724 11.89 8.61 -9.52
CA PRO A 724 11.13 7.83 -8.56
C PRO A 724 9.71 8.39 -8.47
N LEU A 725 8.72 7.50 -8.40
CA LEU A 725 7.33 7.86 -8.16
C LEU A 725 7.01 7.60 -6.69
N LYS A 726 7.26 8.59 -5.83
CA LYS A 726 7.05 8.47 -4.38
C LYS A 726 5.58 8.67 -4.02
N ALA A 727 5.04 9.89 -3.94
CA ALA A 727 3.62 10.11 -3.58
C ALA A 727 3.14 9.24 -2.38
N GLU A 728 3.97 9.14 -1.33
CA GLU A 728 3.81 8.27 -0.15
C GLU A 728 3.84 6.75 -0.39
N PHE A 729 4.22 6.29 -1.59
CA PHE A 729 4.48 4.89 -1.90
C PHE A 729 5.72 4.39 -1.14
N PRO A 730 5.60 3.27 -0.39
CA PRO A 730 6.68 2.76 0.45
C PRO A 730 7.78 2.07 -0.37
N THR A 731 8.91 1.76 0.27
CA THR A 731 9.84 0.77 -0.27
C THR A 731 9.14 -0.60 -0.27
N VAL A 732 8.97 -1.19 -1.46
CA VAL A 732 8.35 -2.52 -1.64
C VAL A 732 8.65 -3.06 -3.06
N PRO A 733 8.77 -4.38 -3.24
CA PRO A 733 8.81 -4.98 -4.57
C PRO A 733 7.52 -4.74 -5.35
N VAL A 734 7.67 -4.32 -6.60
CA VAL A 734 6.57 -4.10 -7.54
C VAL A 734 6.64 -5.15 -8.64
N TYR A 735 5.72 -6.12 -8.61
CA TYR A 735 5.70 -7.23 -9.56
C TYR A 735 4.86 -6.95 -10.81
N ASP A 736 3.83 -6.10 -10.72
CA ASP A 736 3.07 -5.70 -11.90
C ASP A 736 2.47 -4.30 -11.76
N VAL A 737 2.19 -3.69 -12.89
CA VAL A 737 1.51 -2.39 -12.98
C VAL A 737 0.48 -2.41 -14.11
N GLN A 738 -0.68 -1.82 -13.87
CA GLN A 738 -1.78 -1.78 -14.84
C GLN A 738 -2.32 -0.36 -14.94
N PHE A 739 -2.37 0.16 -16.17
CA PHE A 739 -3.05 1.43 -16.45
C PHE A 739 -4.53 1.20 -16.71
N ILE A 740 -5.37 2.05 -16.13
CA ILE A 740 -6.81 2.08 -16.38
C ILE A 740 -7.10 3.27 -17.29
N LYS A 741 -7.24 2.98 -18.59
CA LYS A 741 -7.28 3.99 -19.64
C LYS A 741 -8.33 5.08 -19.40
N ARG A 742 -9.57 4.69 -19.10
CA ARG A 742 -10.71 5.61 -19.01
C ARG A 742 -10.66 6.53 -17.78
N GLN A 743 -10.16 6.04 -16.65
CA GLN A 743 -10.04 6.82 -15.41
C GLN A 743 -8.71 7.57 -15.31
N HIS A 744 -7.74 7.22 -16.16
CA HIS A 744 -6.33 7.61 -16.00
C HIS A 744 -5.80 7.14 -14.64
N ASP A 745 -6.15 5.95 -14.17
CA ASP A 745 -5.59 5.42 -12.92
C ASP A 745 -4.35 4.56 -13.20
N LEU A 746 -3.42 4.51 -12.24
CA LEU A 746 -2.31 3.57 -12.21
C LEU A 746 -2.50 2.60 -11.04
N VAL A 747 -2.73 1.33 -11.34
CA VAL A 747 -2.81 0.24 -10.37
C VAL A 747 -1.43 -0.39 -10.24
N VAL A 748 -1.01 -0.69 -9.00
CA VAL A 748 0.29 -1.26 -8.69
C VAL A 748 0.11 -2.50 -7.83
N ALA A 749 0.60 -3.64 -8.33
CA ALA A 749 0.67 -4.89 -7.59
C ALA A 749 2.02 -5.01 -6.89
N THR A 750 1.98 -5.09 -5.57
CA THR A 750 3.17 -5.23 -4.75
C THR A 750 3.27 -6.62 -4.17
N HIS A 751 4.50 -7.09 -4.00
CA HIS A 751 4.76 -8.36 -3.35
C HIS A 751 5.09 -8.11 -1.87
N GLY A 752 4.07 -7.82 -1.04
CA GLY A 752 4.22 -7.61 0.40
C GLY A 752 3.48 -6.41 0.99
N ARG A 753 2.79 -5.59 0.18
CA ARG A 753 1.97 -4.44 0.66
C ARG A 753 0.59 -4.35 0.01
N GLY A 754 0.14 -5.41 -0.66
CA GLY A 754 -1.14 -5.47 -1.37
C GLY A 754 -1.17 -4.64 -2.66
N LEU A 755 -2.37 -4.17 -3.02
CA LEU A 755 -2.61 -3.34 -4.19
C LEU A 755 -2.61 -1.85 -3.83
N PHE A 756 -2.07 -1.03 -4.73
CA PHE A 756 -2.19 0.43 -4.65
C PHE A 756 -2.85 0.99 -5.91
N VAL A 757 -3.55 2.10 -5.76
CA VAL A 757 -4.06 2.90 -6.88
C VAL A 757 -3.60 4.34 -6.75
N PHE A 758 -3.02 4.87 -7.82
CA PHE A 758 -2.84 6.30 -8.00
C PHE A 758 -4.00 6.83 -8.85
N ASP A 759 -4.97 7.47 -8.20
CA ASP A 759 -6.18 7.93 -8.89
C ASP A 759 -5.86 9.14 -9.78
N ASN A 760 -6.30 9.09 -11.04
CA ASN A 760 -6.16 10.15 -12.04
C ASN A 760 -4.73 10.73 -12.14
N ILE A 761 -3.89 10.12 -12.98
CA ILE A 761 -2.52 10.55 -13.24
C ILE A 761 -2.40 11.64 -14.32
N THR A 762 -3.50 12.29 -14.73
CA THR A 762 -3.48 13.32 -15.80
C THR A 762 -2.42 14.40 -15.53
N ALA A 763 -2.30 14.87 -14.28
CA ALA A 763 -1.25 15.84 -13.93
C ALA A 763 0.16 15.30 -14.20
N LEU A 764 0.41 14.01 -13.98
CA LEU A 764 1.70 13.37 -14.25
C LEU A 764 1.97 13.23 -15.75
N GLU A 765 0.91 12.95 -16.53
CA GLU A 765 0.96 12.90 -18.00
C GLU A 765 1.32 14.28 -18.59
N GLU A 766 0.79 15.35 -18.00
CA GLU A 766 0.93 16.73 -18.49
C GLU A 766 2.10 17.54 -17.88
N LEU A 767 2.73 17.09 -16.78
CA LEU A 767 3.77 17.86 -16.04
C LEU A 767 5.11 17.95 -16.80
N THR A 768 5.18 18.81 -17.82
CA THR A 768 6.41 19.09 -18.61
C THR A 768 7.35 20.09 -17.96
N PRO A 769 8.62 20.16 -18.41
CA PRO A 769 9.52 21.23 -17.99
C PRO A 769 8.94 22.64 -18.19
N GLU A 770 8.15 22.84 -19.25
CA GLU A 770 7.46 24.10 -19.51
C GLU A 770 6.41 24.39 -18.43
N VAL A 771 5.61 23.38 -18.04
CA VAL A 771 4.66 23.52 -16.93
C VAL A 771 5.38 23.84 -15.62
N VAL A 772 6.45 23.11 -15.30
CA VAL A 772 7.26 23.33 -14.07
C VAL A 772 7.91 24.72 -14.05
N ALA A 773 8.17 25.32 -15.22
CA ALA A 773 8.72 26.67 -15.32
C ALA A 773 7.67 27.77 -15.00
N THR A 774 6.38 27.51 -15.21
CA THR A 774 5.28 28.43 -14.87
C THR A 774 5.11 28.58 -13.36
N ASP A 775 4.64 29.73 -12.87
CA ASP A 775 4.37 29.87 -11.42
C ASP A 775 3.05 29.21 -10.98
N PHE A 776 2.11 29.04 -11.93
CA PHE A 776 0.78 28.47 -11.73
C PHE A 776 0.30 27.85 -13.05
N HIS A 777 -0.28 26.65 -12.99
CA HIS A 777 -0.87 25.95 -14.13
C HIS A 777 -2.02 25.04 -13.68
N VAL A 778 -3.13 25.01 -14.41
CA VAL A 778 -4.23 24.05 -14.17
C VAL A 778 -4.16 22.95 -15.22
N PHE A 779 -4.17 21.69 -14.78
CA PHE A 779 -4.11 20.52 -15.67
C PHE A 779 -5.46 20.23 -16.34
N GLY A 780 -5.45 19.33 -17.32
CA GLY A 780 -6.65 18.75 -17.90
C GLY A 780 -7.54 18.07 -16.85
N THR A 781 -8.85 18.14 -17.07
CA THR A 781 -9.86 17.55 -16.17
C THR A 781 -10.56 16.38 -16.85
N GLN A 782 -10.85 15.34 -16.08
CA GLN A 782 -11.62 14.17 -16.54
C GLN A 782 -13.12 14.38 -16.30
N PRO A 783 -14.00 13.69 -17.04
CA PRO A 783 -15.42 13.66 -16.74
C PRO A 783 -15.67 13.22 -15.29
N ALA A 784 -16.50 13.99 -14.58
CA ALA A 784 -16.85 13.75 -13.20
C ALA A 784 -18.17 12.99 -13.12
N GLN A 785 -18.17 11.79 -12.56
CA GLN A 785 -19.40 11.00 -12.44
C GLN A 785 -20.12 11.26 -11.13
N ILE A 786 -21.42 11.47 -11.24
CA ILE A 786 -22.31 11.42 -10.09
C ILE A 786 -22.42 9.97 -9.63
N ARG A 787 -22.06 9.70 -8.38
CA ARG A 787 -22.21 8.37 -7.75
C ARG A 787 -23.15 8.49 -6.56
N VAL A 788 -24.20 7.65 -6.52
CA VAL A 788 -25.30 7.78 -5.53
C VAL A 788 -25.80 6.45 -4.99
N ARG A 789 -24.90 5.47 -4.82
CA ARG A 789 -25.24 4.11 -4.39
C ARG A 789 -24.81 3.84 -2.95
N PRO A 790 -25.47 4.42 -1.93
CA PRO A 790 -25.12 4.12 -0.55
C PRO A 790 -25.41 2.64 -0.27
N ARG A 791 -24.34 1.84 -0.18
CA ARG A 791 -24.38 0.49 0.39
C ARG A 791 -23.62 0.56 1.69
N ARG A 792 -24.25 0.11 2.78
CA ARG A 792 -23.55 -0.10 4.05
C ARG A 792 -22.95 -1.51 3.97
N PRO A 793 -21.62 -1.66 3.90
CA PRO A 793 -21.01 -2.98 4.03
C PRO A 793 -21.37 -3.58 5.40
N GLY A 794 -21.28 -4.90 5.51
CA GLY A 794 -21.44 -5.59 6.78
C GLY A 794 -20.33 -5.19 7.78
N VAL A 795 -20.43 -5.68 9.01
CA VAL A 795 -19.38 -5.46 10.01
C VAL A 795 -18.14 -6.25 9.58
N ALA A 796 -17.09 -5.55 9.16
CA ALA A 796 -15.77 -6.16 9.05
C ALA A 796 -15.23 -6.42 10.46
N PRO A 797 -14.67 -7.61 10.75
CA PRO A 797 -14.18 -7.93 12.08
C PRO A 797 -13.00 -7.06 12.54
N THR A 798 -12.34 -6.31 11.65
CA THR A 798 -11.15 -5.49 11.96
C THR A 798 -11.12 -4.13 11.22
N ARG A 799 -10.19 -3.24 11.64
CA ARG A 799 -10.22 -1.79 11.34
C ARG A 799 -9.48 -1.33 10.06
N PHE A 800 -8.90 -2.22 9.26
CA PHE A 800 -8.26 -1.77 8.02
C PHE A 800 -9.34 -1.29 7.04
N THR A 801 -9.27 -0.01 6.71
CA THR A 801 -10.17 0.65 5.77
C THR A 801 -9.36 1.55 4.87
N THR A 802 -9.69 1.52 3.58
CA THR A 802 -9.08 2.38 2.58
C THR A 802 -10.09 3.43 2.12
N PRO A 803 -9.70 4.71 2.02
CA PRO A 803 -10.57 5.71 1.41
C PRO A 803 -11.00 5.32 -0.01
N ASN A 804 -12.22 5.70 -0.40
CA ASN A 804 -12.63 5.62 -1.79
C ASN A 804 -11.83 6.57 -2.67
N ALA A 805 -11.84 6.34 -3.99
CA ALA A 805 -11.35 7.32 -4.95
C ALA A 805 -12.05 8.68 -4.74
N PRO A 806 -11.40 9.81 -5.04
CA PRO A 806 -11.97 11.15 -4.89
C PRO A 806 -13.38 11.26 -5.48
N ALA A 807 -14.34 11.70 -4.66
CA ALA A 807 -15.75 11.80 -5.05
C ALA A 807 -16.07 13.19 -5.62
N GLY A 808 -16.07 13.31 -6.95
CA GLY A 808 -16.48 14.51 -7.67
C GLY A 808 -15.58 14.84 -8.85
N ALA A 809 -15.55 16.11 -9.24
CA ALA A 809 -14.64 16.59 -10.28
C ALA A 809 -13.25 16.85 -9.68
N VAL A 810 -12.27 16.09 -10.14
CA VAL A 810 -10.86 16.25 -9.77
C VAL A 810 -10.25 17.36 -10.61
N ILE A 811 -9.73 18.40 -9.95
CA ILE A 811 -9.04 19.52 -10.56
C ILE A 811 -7.64 19.60 -9.96
N ASP A 812 -6.66 19.15 -10.74
CA ASP A 812 -5.26 19.23 -10.35
C ASP A 812 -4.62 20.51 -10.89
N TYR A 813 -3.67 21.07 -10.15
CA TYR A 813 -2.93 22.27 -10.55
C TYR A 813 -1.53 22.31 -9.94
N TYR A 814 -0.60 22.96 -10.62
CA TYR A 814 0.78 23.15 -10.19
C TYR A 814 0.99 24.54 -9.57
N LEU A 815 1.78 24.60 -8.50
CA LEU A 815 2.30 25.83 -7.90
C LEU A 815 3.81 25.72 -7.77
N LYS A 816 4.54 26.64 -8.38
CA LYS A 816 6.02 26.67 -8.31
C LYS A 816 6.56 26.95 -6.91
N ALA A 817 5.82 27.74 -6.14
CA ALA A 817 6.10 28.07 -4.76
C ALA A 817 4.83 27.94 -3.92
N ALA A 818 4.98 27.56 -2.65
CA ALA A 818 3.87 27.55 -1.72
C ALA A 818 3.31 28.98 -1.53
N LEU A 819 2.00 29.09 -1.39
CA LEU A 819 1.33 30.35 -1.09
C LEU A 819 1.42 30.62 0.41
N ASP A 820 1.77 31.86 0.77
CA ASP A 820 1.68 32.31 2.16
C ASP A 820 0.21 32.46 2.56
N THR A 821 -0.30 31.44 3.25
CA THR A 821 -1.68 31.39 3.76
C THR A 821 -1.84 32.08 5.12
N GLY A 822 -0.76 32.63 5.70
CA GLY A 822 -0.79 33.37 6.96
C GLY A 822 -1.07 32.52 8.20
N SER A 823 -0.59 31.27 8.28
CA SER A 823 -0.90 30.33 9.37
C SER A 823 -0.01 30.47 10.63
N THR A 824 0.35 31.69 11.04
CA THR A 824 0.98 31.97 12.34
C THR A 824 0.29 33.15 13.02
N GLY A 825 -0.89 32.92 13.60
CA GLY A 825 -1.58 33.94 14.38
C GLY A 825 -2.68 33.32 15.22
N SER A 826 -2.53 33.42 16.53
CA SER A 826 -3.51 33.01 17.54
C SER A 826 -4.93 33.54 17.22
N PRO A 827 -5.99 32.79 17.55
CA PRO A 827 -7.36 33.22 17.34
C PRO A 827 -7.67 34.43 18.24
N GLY A 828 -7.73 35.63 17.68
CA GLY A 828 -8.03 36.83 18.48
C GLY A 828 -8.16 38.16 17.75
N GLU A 829 -7.57 38.34 16.56
CA GLU A 829 -7.58 39.67 15.91
C GLU A 829 -8.21 39.64 14.50
N GLY A 830 -9.38 40.29 14.39
CA GLY A 830 -9.88 41.01 13.22
C GLY A 830 -9.90 40.32 11.84
N GLU A 831 -11.04 39.73 11.47
CA GLU A 831 -11.32 39.22 10.11
C GLU A 831 -11.42 40.28 8.98
N ARG A 832 -11.19 41.56 9.25
CA ARG A 832 -11.33 42.63 8.24
C ARG A 832 -9.95 43.04 7.70
N GLY A 833 -9.49 42.33 6.67
CA GLY A 833 -8.33 42.77 5.88
C GLY A 833 -7.35 41.69 5.40
N ARG A 834 -7.60 40.39 5.64
CA ARG A 834 -6.75 39.33 5.10
C ARG A 834 -6.79 39.36 3.57
N SER A 835 -5.64 39.61 2.93
CA SER A 835 -5.57 39.73 1.48
C SER A 835 -6.01 38.42 0.82
N ARG A 836 -6.92 38.49 -0.16
CA ARG A 836 -7.26 37.36 -1.05
C ARG A 836 -6.05 36.82 -1.85
N ARG A 837 -4.85 37.43 -1.72
CA ARG A 837 -3.66 37.09 -2.50
C ARG A 837 -2.97 35.79 -2.05
N GLY A 838 -3.25 35.29 -0.84
CA GLY A 838 -2.61 34.10 -0.28
C GLY A 838 -3.38 32.78 -0.39
N ARG A 839 -4.54 32.73 -1.09
CA ARG A 839 -5.41 31.53 -1.16
C ARG A 839 -5.62 31.08 -2.61
N VAL A 840 -5.91 29.80 -2.79
CA VAL A 840 -6.43 29.25 -4.06
C VAL A 840 -7.95 29.38 -4.05
N ILE A 841 -8.50 30.08 -5.04
CA ILE A 841 -9.95 30.28 -5.19
C ILE A 841 -10.41 29.48 -6.40
N VAL A 842 -11.44 28.66 -6.22
CA VAL A 842 -12.08 27.87 -7.26
C VAL A 842 -13.48 28.41 -7.49
N ALA A 843 -13.78 28.90 -8.68
CA ALA A 843 -15.12 29.33 -9.09
C ALA A 843 -15.64 28.39 -10.17
N VAL A 844 -16.79 27.75 -9.91
CA VAL A 844 -17.47 26.89 -10.87
C VAL A 844 -18.70 27.60 -11.41
N THR A 845 -18.86 27.63 -12.72
CA THR A 845 -20.07 28.14 -13.40
C THR A 845 -20.69 27.08 -14.29
N ASP A 846 -22.00 27.15 -14.50
CA ASP A 846 -22.69 26.30 -15.46
C ASP A 846 -22.48 26.80 -16.91
N SER A 847 -23.09 26.11 -17.88
CA SER A 847 -23.04 26.47 -19.31
C SER A 847 -23.66 27.82 -19.66
N ARG A 848 -24.40 28.44 -18.74
CA ARG A 848 -25.03 29.76 -18.90
C ARG A 848 -24.20 30.87 -18.27
N GLY A 849 -23.12 30.52 -17.56
CA GLY A 849 -22.28 31.45 -16.81
C GLY A 849 -22.78 31.72 -15.38
N ASP A 850 -23.83 31.02 -14.92
CA ASP A 850 -24.32 31.18 -13.56
C ASP A 850 -23.35 30.53 -12.56
N THR A 851 -23.07 31.22 -11.46
CA THR A 851 -22.19 30.69 -10.41
C THR A 851 -22.82 29.50 -9.70
N VAL A 852 -22.14 28.36 -9.77
CA VAL A 852 -22.51 27.12 -9.08
C VAL A 852 -21.94 27.13 -7.67
N VAL A 853 -20.64 27.33 -7.54
CA VAL A 853 -19.93 27.43 -6.25
C VAL A 853 -18.68 28.30 -6.38
N VAL A 854 -18.33 29.00 -5.31
CA VAL A 854 -17.01 29.62 -5.12
C VAL A 854 -16.42 29.07 -3.83
N ASP A 855 -15.28 28.42 -3.92
CA ASP A 855 -14.54 27.86 -2.79
C ASP A 855 -13.16 28.52 -2.68
N SER A 856 -12.66 28.72 -1.47
CA SER A 856 -11.32 29.24 -1.18
C SER A 856 -10.44 28.27 -0.37
N SER A 857 -10.84 26.99 -0.33
CA SER A 857 -10.19 25.91 0.40
C SER A 857 -9.09 25.16 -0.39
N GLY A 858 -8.82 25.56 -1.63
CA GLY A 858 -7.83 24.90 -2.47
C GLY A 858 -6.42 24.87 -1.82
N PRO A 859 -5.72 23.73 -1.81
CA PRO A 859 -4.37 23.63 -1.23
C PRO A 859 -3.34 24.60 -1.84
N GLY A 860 -2.62 25.34 -1.00
CA GLY A 860 -1.60 26.30 -1.42
C GLY A 860 -0.16 25.76 -1.38
N LYS A 861 0.07 24.45 -1.49
CA LYS A 861 1.41 23.85 -1.31
C LYS A 861 2.24 23.95 -2.59
N GLN A 862 3.56 23.95 -2.47
CA GLN A 862 4.46 23.83 -3.63
C GLN A 862 4.29 22.47 -4.31
N GLY A 863 4.31 22.44 -5.65
CA GLY A 863 4.10 21.24 -6.46
C GLY A 863 2.70 21.14 -7.04
N VAL A 864 2.35 19.94 -7.51
CA VAL A 864 1.02 19.54 -7.96
C VAL A 864 0.13 19.38 -6.74
N ASN A 865 -1.04 20.00 -6.77
CA ASN A 865 -2.08 19.97 -5.76
C ASN A 865 -3.36 19.45 -6.40
N ARG A 866 -4.22 18.85 -5.57
CA ARG A 866 -5.54 18.35 -5.98
C ARG A 866 -6.64 19.06 -5.21
N TYR A 867 -7.59 19.62 -5.96
CA TYR A 867 -8.87 20.08 -5.43
C TYR A 867 -9.99 19.22 -6.01
N VAL A 868 -10.99 18.89 -5.20
CA VAL A 868 -12.12 18.05 -5.62
C VAL A 868 -13.41 18.84 -5.44
N TRP A 869 -14.03 19.24 -6.55
CA TRP A 869 -15.38 19.77 -6.48
C TRP A 869 -16.37 18.63 -6.30
N ASN A 870 -17.01 18.57 -5.14
CA ASN A 870 -17.98 17.54 -4.75
C ASN A 870 -19.29 17.51 -5.56
N LEU A 871 -19.35 18.20 -6.70
CA LEU A 871 -20.50 18.31 -7.59
C LEU A 871 -21.73 18.91 -6.91
N ARG A 872 -21.54 19.88 -6.02
CA ARG A 872 -22.63 20.63 -5.38
C ARG A 872 -22.54 22.11 -5.67
N HIS A 873 -23.70 22.74 -5.74
CA HIS A 873 -23.83 24.18 -5.64
C HIS A 873 -23.40 24.65 -4.25
N GLY A 874 -23.12 25.95 -4.10
CA GLY A 874 -22.83 26.56 -2.80
C GLY A 874 -23.92 26.25 -1.78
N ALA A 875 -23.52 26.01 -0.53
CA ALA A 875 -24.43 25.77 0.58
C ALA A 875 -25.26 27.04 0.91
N PRO A 876 -26.38 26.91 1.64
CA PRO A 876 -27.08 28.07 2.19
C PRO A 876 -26.17 28.96 3.04
N THR A 877 -26.49 30.25 3.14
CA THR A 877 -25.76 31.18 4.04
C THR A 877 -25.66 30.59 5.46
N ARG A 878 -24.44 30.47 6.00
CA ARG A 878 -24.21 29.94 7.36
C ARG A 878 -24.74 30.91 8.43
N LEU A 879 -25.23 30.37 9.54
CA LEU A 879 -25.54 31.17 10.73
C LEU A 879 -24.21 31.55 11.41
N THR A 880 -23.93 32.84 11.58
CA THR A 880 -22.63 33.33 12.07
C THR A 880 -22.52 33.34 13.60
N PHE A 881 -23.63 33.12 14.29
CA PHE A 881 -23.71 33.12 15.75
C PHE A 881 -23.73 31.71 16.35
N GLU A 882 -23.84 30.67 15.52
CA GLU A 882 -23.60 29.31 15.95
C GLU A 882 -22.08 29.10 16.09
N ARG A 883 -21.68 28.35 17.12
CA ARG A 883 -20.27 27.95 17.23
C ARG A 883 -19.93 27.04 16.04
N PRO A 884 -18.69 27.11 15.50
CA PRO A 884 -18.20 26.09 14.59
C PRO A 884 -18.31 24.74 15.31
N THR A 885 -19.11 23.85 14.77
CA THR A 885 -19.21 22.48 15.26
C THR A 885 -17.89 21.75 14.98
N GLY A 886 -17.51 20.78 15.81
CA GLY A 886 -16.35 19.93 15.52
C GLY A 886 -16.52 19.17 14.20
N VAL A 887 -15.42 18.62 13.67
CA VAL A 887 -15.40 17.87 12.39
C VAL A 887 -16.48 16.78 12.33
N GLU A 888 -16.75 16.11 13.45
CA GLU A 888 -17.76 15.04 13.56
C GLU A 888 -19.23 15.54 13.46
N GLU A 889 -19.51 16.81 13.80
CA GLU A 889 -20.86 17.38 13.74
C GLU A 889 -21.15 18.13 12.43
N GLU A 890 -20.13 18.64 11.72
CA GLU A 890 -20.29 19.13 10.33
C GLU A 890 -20.82 18.02 9.39
N GLU A 891 -20.71 16.76 9.82
CA GLU A 891 -21.10 15.56 9.09
C GLU A 891 -22.50 15.01 9.44
N ASN A 892 -23.26 15.67 10.34
CA ASN A 892 -24.67 15.29 10.60
C ASN A 892 -25.54 15.75 9.42
N PRO A 893 -26.00 14.84 8.53
CA PRO A 893 -26.70 15.25 7.31
C PRO A 893 -28.14 15.69 7.59
N PHE A 894 -28.67 15.44 8.79
CA PHE A 894 -29.96 15.97 9.23
C PHE A 894 -29.87 17.45 9.62
N ARG A 895 -28.67 17.97 9.90
CA ARG A 895 -28.43 19.36 10.32
C ARG A 895 -27.59 20.15 9.30
N SER A 896 -26.64 19.55 8.61
CA SER A 896 -25.81 20.22 7.59
C SER A 896 -26.09 19.64 6.20
N VAL A 897 -27.10 20.19 5.53
CA VAL A 897 -27.34 19.90 4.11
C VAL A 897 -26.60 20.93 3.27
N GLY A 898 -25.51 20.49 2.63
CA GLY A 898 -24.80 21.30 1.62
C GLY A 898 -25.72 21.73 0.48
N GLY A 899 -25.19 22.49 -0.48
CA GLY A 899 -26.00 22.93 -1.61
C GLY A 899 -26.53 21.77 -2.48
N PRO A 900 -27.56 22.04 -3.31
CA PRO A 900 -28.09 21.07 -4.27
C PRO A 900 -27.01 20.47 -5.15
N ARG A 901 -27.19 19.22 -5.57
CA ARG A 901 -26.26 18.54 -6.47
C ARG A 901 -26.30 19.18 -7.86
N ALA A 902 -25.14 19.34 -8.48
CA ALA A 902 -25.00 19.67 -9.89
C ALA A 902 -25.60 18.55 -10.76
N ILE A 903 -26.17 18.93 -11.90
CA ILE A 903 -26.78 17.98 -12.85
C ILE A 903 -25.79 17.63 -13.96
N PRO A 904 -25.99 16.51 -14.69
CA PRO A 904 -25.16 16.19 -15.85
C PRO A 904 -25.11 17.33 -16.87
N GLY A 905 -23.92 17.64 -17.38
CA GLY A 905 -23.70 18.77 -18.27
C GLY A 905 -22.27 19.34 -18.18
N ALA A 906 -21.99 20.37 -18.97
CA ALA A 906 -20.70 21.05 -18.98
C ALA A 906 -20.66 22.20 -17.96
N TYR A 907 -19.56 22.28 -17.21
CA TYR A 907 -19.26 23.31 -16.23
C TYR A 907 -17.89 23.91 -16.51
N THR A 908 -17.74 25.19 -16.19
CA THR A 908 -16.48 25.90 -16.30
C THR A 908 -15.89 26.07 -14.90
N VAL A 909 -14.64 25.66 -14.71
CA VAL A 909 -13.91 25.80 -13.45
C VAL A 909 -12.77 26.79 -13.64
N ALA A 910 -12.87 27.95 -13.00
CA ALA A 910 -11.81 28.95 -12.95
C ALA A 910 -11.05 28.82 -11.62
N LEU A 911 -9.76 28.50 -11.67
CA LEU A 911 -8.88 28.56 -10.52
C LEU A 911 -8.08 29.85 -10.53
N THR A 912 -8.04 30.53 -9.40
CA THR A 912 -7.21 31.72 -9.17
C THR A 912 -6.19 31.44 -8.06
N ALA A 913 -4.91 31.59 -8.36
CA ALA A 913 -3.81 31.45 -7.41
C ALA A 913 -2.64 32.38 -7.80
N ALA A 914 -1.89 32.89 -6.82
CA ALA A 914 -0.75 33.79 -7.05
C ALA A 914 -1.06 35.01 -7.96
N GLY A 915 -2.30 35.50 -7.95
CA GLY A 915 -2.75 36.62 -8.80
C GLY A 915 -2.98 36.26 -10.27
N ARG A 916 -2.90 34.98 -10.64
CA ARG A 916 -3.25 34.45 -11.98
C ARG A 916 -4.53 33.65 -11.90
N ALA A 917 -5.25 33.57 -13.02
CA ALA A 917 -6.43 32.75 -13.17
C ALA A 917 -6.34 31.91 -14.44
N GLU A 918 -6.68 30.63 -14.34
CA GLU A 918 -6.81 29.72 -15.47
C GLU A 918 -8.15 29.00 -15.39
N THR A 919 -8.68 28.64 -16.55
CA THR A 919 -10.02 28.07 -16.68
C THR A 919 -9.97 26.73 -17.41
N LYS A 920 -10.76 25.76 -16.92
CA LYS A 920 -10.96 24.45 -17.56
C LYS A 920 -12.45 24.11 -17.63
N THR A 921 -12.80 23.20 -18.53
CA THR A 921 -14.17 22.68 -18.65
C THR A 921 -14.23 21.28 -18.05
N VAL A 922 -15.19 21.07 -17.15
CA VAL A 922 -15.51 19.75 -16.56
C VAL A 922 -16.86 19.30 -17.08
N THR A 923 -16.93 18.08 -17.60
CA THR A 923 -18.20 17.42 -17.91
C THR A 923 -18.66 16.60 -16.72
N VAL A 924 -19.88 16.84 -16.24
CA VAL A 924 -20.53 16.01 -15.22
C VAL A 924 -21.39 14.95 -15.92
N GLU A 925 -21.21 13.69 -15.57
CA GLU A 925 -21.93 12.55 -16.11
C GLU A 925 -22.90 11.95 -15.06
N PRO A 926 -24.02 11.34 -15.50
CA PRO A 926 -24.88 10.59 -14.60
C PRO A 926 -24.17 9.34 -14.04
N ASP A 927 -24.74 8.72 -13.01
CA ASP A 927 -24.33 7.39 -12.57
C ASP A 927 -24.53 6.41 -13.75
N PRO A 928 -23.47 5.70 -14.20
CA PRO A 928 -23.53 4.87 -15.40
C PRO A 928 -24.50 3.69 -15.29
N ILE A 929 -24.90 3.31 -14.07
CA ILE A 929 -25.86 2.22 -13.85
C ILE A 929 -27.29 2.76 -13.79
N LEU A 930 -27.52 3.90 -13.14
CA LEU A 930 -28.87 4.43 -12.95
C LEU A 930 -29.35 5.28 -14.13
N GLY A 931 -28.43 5.88 -14.90
CA GLY A 931 -28.77 6.86 -15.93
C GLY A 931 -29.56 8.05 -15.35
N GLY A 932 -30.47 8.64 -16.13
CA GLY A 932 -31.41 9.62 -15.62
C GLY A 932 -31.92 10.58 -16.71
N ASP A 933 -33.18 10.98 -16.58
CA ASP A 933 -33.83 11.92 -17.50
C ASP A 933 -33.35 13.37 -17.23
N PRO A 934 -32.78 14.08 -18.22
CA PRO A 934 -32.38 15.48 -18.09
C PRO A 934 -33.47 16.39 -17.53
N ALA A 935 -34.75 16.18 -17.89
CA ALA A 935 -35.85 17.01 -17.41
C ALA A 935 -36.07 16.83 -15.89
N ARG A 936 -35.93 15.60 -15.38
CA ARG A 936 -36.04 15.30 -13.95
C ARG A 936 -34.88 15.89 -13.16
N PHE A 937 -33.67 15.85 -13.71
CA PHE A 937 -32.51 16.53 -13.14
C PHE A 937 -32.74 18.05 -13.02
N ALA A 938 -33.20 18.69 -14.09
CA ALA A 938 -33.48 20.12 -14.11
C ALA A 938 -34.55 20.52 -13.08
N ALA A 939 -35.65 19.77 -13.01
CA ALA A 939 -36.73 20.00 -12.05
C ALA A 939 -36.25 19.82 -10.59
N GLN A 940 -35.46 18.78 -10.32
CA GLN A 940 -34.86 18.57 -8.99
C GLN A 940 -33.91 19.72 -8.61
N LEU A 941 -33.02 20.12 -9.51
CA LEU A 941 -32.07 21.21 -9.25
C LEU A 941 -32.80 22.52 -8.96
N ARG A 942 -33.84 22.83 -9.74
CA ARG A 942 -34.68 24.01 -9.52
C ARG A 942 -35.27 24.02 -8.11
N ALA A 943 -35.94 22.95 -7.70
CA ALA A 943 -36.51 22.84 -6.36
C ALA A 943 -35.44 22.96 -5.26
N GLY A 944 -34.28 22.33 -5.45
CA GLY A 944 -33.16 22.44 -4.52
C GLY A 944 -32.62 23.87 -4.41
N LEU A 945 -32.49 24.60 -5.52
CA LEU A 945 -32.04 26.00 -5.52
C LEU A 945 -33.07 26.93 -4.88
N GLU A 946 -34.37 26.68 -5.09
CA GLU A 946 -35.46 27.43 -4.48
C GLU A 946 -35.42 27.27 -2.95
N TRP A 947 -35.26 26.04 -2.47
CA TRP A 947 -35.04 25.74 -1.05
C TRP A 947 -33.78 26.43 -0.50
N ARG A 948 -32.63 26.27 -1.18
CA ARG A 948 -31.35 26.86 -0.75
C ARG A 948 -31.46 28.38 -0.61
N ASN A 949 -32.05 29.05 -1.60
CA ASN A 949 -32.22 30.50 -1.59
C ASN A 949 -33.16 30.95 -0.46
N ALA A 950 -34.25 30.22 -0.22
CA ALA A 950 -35.17 30.51 0.88
C ALA A 950 -34.48 30.37 2.24
N LEU A 951 -33.72 29.29 2.46
CA LEU A 951 -32.96 29.10 3.70
C LEU A 951 -31.84 30.14 3.86
N SER A 952 -31.19 30.53 2.77
CA SER A 952 -30.17 31.60 2.80
C SER A 952 -30.76 32.94 3.23
N ALA A 953 -31.94 33.32 2.71
CA ALA A 953 -32.61 34.54 3.12
C ALA A 953 -33.05 34.50 4.59
N LEU A 954 -33.53 33.34 5.07
CA LEU A 954 -33.82 33.14 6.49
C LEU A 954 -32.56 33.33 7.35
N ASN A 955 -31.44 32.73 6.95
CA ASN A 955 -30.20 32.81 7.71
C ASN A 955 -29.56 34.20 7.65
N GLU A 956 -29.66 34.90 6.52
CA GLU A 956 -29.29 36.31 6.40
C GLU A 956 -30.12 37.20 7.34
N MET A 957 -31.45 36.97 7.41
CA MET A 957 -32.33 37.66 8.36
C MET A 957 -31.92 37.37 9.80
N LEU A 958 -31.70 36.10 10.19
CA LEU A 958 -31.28 35.72 11.54
C LEU A 958 -29.92 36.32 11.92
N ASN A 959 -28.93 36.25 11.03
CA ASN A 959 -27.62 36.88 11.24
C ASN A 959 -27.75 38.39 11.42
N ARG A 960 -28.65 39.03 10.65
CA ARG A 960 -28.91 40.47 10.79
C ARG A 960 -29.58 40.79 12.11
N ILE A 961 -30.55 40.00 12.56
CA ILE A 961 -31.20 40.15 13.86
C ILE A 961 -30.15 40.08 14.98
N VAL A 962 -29.31 39.04 15.02
CA VAL A 962 -28.29 38.88 16.07
C VAL A 962 -27.24 40.00 16.01
N SER A 963 -26.87 40.46 14.81
CA SER A 963 -25.98 41.60 14.66
C SER A 963 -26.60 42.88 15.23
N LEU A 964 -27.89 43.13 14.98
CA LEU A 964 -28.62 44.28 15.53
C LEU A 964 -28.78 44.18 17.05
N GLU A 965 -29.10 43.00 17.60
CA GLU A 965 -29.15 42.77 19.04
C GLU A 965 -27.80 43.07 19.70
N THR A 966 -26.70 42.64 19.08
CA THR A 966 -25.33 42.89 19.57
C THR A 966 -24.97 44.37 19.52
N GLN A 967 -25.24 45.04 18.38
CA GLN A 967 -25.01 46.48 18.23
C GLN A 967 -25.84 47.27 19.25
N LEU A 968 -27.11 46.89 19.45
CA LEU A 968 -28.00 47.54 20.39
C LEU A 968 -27.56 47.38 21.83
N LYS A 969 -27.09 46.17 22.21
CA LYS A 969 -26.49 45.91 23.52
C LYS A 969 -25.24 46.78 23.73
N ASN A 970 -24.37 46.88 22.73
CA ASN A 970 -23.16 47.70 22.80
C ASN A 970 -23.47 49.19 22.89
N THR A 971 -24.45 49.69 22.12
CA THR A 971 -24.90 51.09 22.21
C THR A 971 -25.52 51.38 23.58
N GLN A 972 -26.35 50.47 24.11
CA GLN A 972 -26.94 50.60 25.45
C GLN A 972 -25.89 50.54 26.56
N GLN A 973 -24.84 49.72 26.41
CA GLN A 973 -23.74 49.62 27.36
C GLN A 973 -22.88 50.89 27.32
N ALA A 974 -22.47 51.34 26.13
CA ALA A 974 -21.73 52.59 25.96
C ALA A 974 -22.51 53.80 26.51
N LEU A 975 -23.83 53.79 26.38
CA LEU A 975 -24.72 54.79 26.98
C LEU A 975 -24.70 54.75 28.51
N ARG A 976 -24.64 53.56 29.13
CA ARG A 976 -24.53 53.42 30.60
C ARG A 976 -23.16 53.87 31.10
N ASP A 977 -22.11 53.52 30.36
CA ASP A 977 -20.72 53.81 30.73
C ASP A 977 -20.39 55.30 30.59
N ASN A 978 -20.99 55.99 29.61
CA ASN A 978 -20.77 57.42 29.35
C ASN A 978 -21.78 58.37 30.05
N ALA A 979 -22.75 57.85 30.82
CA ALA A 979 -23.87 58.66 31.31
C ALA A 979 -23.53 59.74 32.35
N ALA A 980 -22.32 59.77 32.95
CA ALA A 980 -21.87 60.78 33.93
C ALA A 980 -22.90 61.21 35.02
N GLY A 981 -23.88 60.36 35.35
CA GLY A 981 -24.98 60.66 36.29
C GLY A 981 -26.27 61.24 35.71
N ASP A 982 -26.34 61.64 34.43
CA ASP A 982 -27.58 62.15 33.80
C ASP A 982 -28.31 61.06 32.99
N THR A 983 -29.10 60.26 33.71
CA THR A 983 -29.93 59.21 33.11
C THR A 983 -31.17 59.74 32.37
N ALA A 984 -31.52 61.03 32.51
CA ALA A 984 -32.70 61.60 31.88
C ALA A 984 -32.49 61.87 30.38
N ALA A 985 -31.30 62.33 30.00
CA ALA A 985 -30.94 62.57 28.60
C ALA A 985 -30.87 61.27 27.75
N ALA A 986 -30.44 60.15 28.34
CA ALA A 986 -30.34 58.86 27.64
C ALA A 986 -31.66 58.04 27.65
N ALA A 987 -32.67 58.45 28.42
CA ALA A 987 -33.90 57.69 28.62
C ALA A 987 -34.71 57.41 27.32
N PRO A 988 -34.81 58.34 26.35
CA PRO A 988 -35.49 58.07 25.08
C PRO A 988 -34.81 56.97 24.26
N VAL A 989 -33.48 57.01 24.13
CA VAL A 989 -32.69 56.02 23.39
C VAL A 989 -32.75 54.65 24.08
N ILE A 990 -32.68 54.61 25.41
CA ILE A 990 -32.78 53.37 26.19
C ILE A 990 -34.17 52.73 26.07
N ARG A 991 -35.26 53.53 26.08
CA ARG A 991 -36.64 53.01 25.94
C ARG A 991 -36.89 52.45 24.55
N GLN A 992 -36.56 53.21 23.50
CA GLN A 992 -36.68 52.72 22.12
C GLN A 992 -35.78 51.50 21.87
N GLY A 993 -34.57 51.50 22.42
CA GLY A 993 -33.68 50.34 22.32
C GLY A 993 -34.22 49.11 23.04
N ARG A 994 -34.88 49.25 24.19
CA ARG A 994 -35.53 48.10 24.85
C ARG A 994 -36.70 47.56 24.02
N ASP A 995 -37.52 48.45 23.44
CA ASP A 995 -38.65 48.05 22.60
C ASP A 995 -38.20 47.33 21.33
N LEU A 996 -37.21 47.91 20.62
CA LEU A 996 -36.60 47.31 19.44
C LEU A 996 -35.94 45.97 19.77
N GLY A 997 -35.17 45.89 20.88
CA GLY A 997 -34.55 44.64 21.34
C GLY A 997 -35.58 43.54 21.63
N ARG A 998 -36.71 43.89 22.24
CA ARG A 998 -37.81 42.94 22.48
C ARG A 998 -38.41 42.43 21.16
N LYS A 999 -38.72 43.33 20.22
CA LYS A 999 -39.26 42.96 18.90
C LYS A 999 -38.31 42.06 18.10
N LEU A 1000 -37.01 42.35 18.12
CA LEU A 1000 -35.97 41.54 17.48
C LEU A 1000 -35.87 40.14 18.11
N LYS A 1001 -35.86 40.07 19.44
CA LYS A 1001 -35.81 38.80 20.18
C LYS A 1001 -37.03 37.93 19.92
N GLU A 1002 -38.23 38.50 20.01
CA GLU A 1002 -39.49 37.79 19.73
C GLU A 1002 -39.50 37.20 18.31
N LEU A 1003 -39.02 37.98 17.32
CA LEU A 1003 -38.91 37.49 15.95
C LEU A 1003 -37.87 36.37 15.85
N LYS A 1004 -36.69 36.52 16.45
CA LYS A 1004 -35.64 35.48 16.48
C LYS A 1004 -36.16 34.17 17.06
N ASP A 1005 -36.78 34.22 18.23
CA ASP A 1005 -37.22 33.02 18.97
C ASP A 1005 -38.41 32.32 18.30
N SER A 1006 -39.20 33.05 17.48
CA SER A 1006 -40.23 32.43 16.63
C SER A 1006 -39.64 31.62 15.47
N LEU A 1007 -38.45 32.02 15.00
CA LEU A 1007 -37.79 31.46 13.83
C LEU A 1007 -36.81 30.34 14.19
N TYR A 1008 -36.00 30.58 15.22
CA TYR A 1008 -34.82 29.79 15.57
C TYR A 1008 -34.90 29.33 17.03
N ASN A 1009 -34.58 28.05 17.28
CA ASN A 1009 -34.56 27.50 18.63
C ASN A 1009 -33.19 27.72 19.29
N SER A 1010 -33.09 28.69 20.19
CA SER A 1010 -31.85 28.95 20.95
C SER A 1010 -31.64 28.03 22.15
N ASP A 1011 -32.65 27.23 22.51
CA ASP A 1011 -32.57 26.33 23.67
C ASP A 1011 -31.86 25.01 23.32
N VAL A 1012 -31.74 24.70 22.03
CA VAL A 1012 -31.00 23.54 21.52
C VAL A 1012 -29.50 23.80 21.62
N GLN A 1013 -28.80 22.97 22.37
CA GLN A 1013 -27.35 22.91 22.41
C GLN A 1013 -26.88 22.12 21.19
N ARG A 1014 -26.53 22.85 20.12
CA ARG A 1014 -26.21 22.22 18.83
C ARG A 1014 -24.89 21.44 18.83
N ASP A 1015 -24.05 21.65 19.84
CA ASP A 1015 -22.82 20.90 20.17
C ASP A 1015 -23.06 19.66 21.06
N ALA A 1016 -24.31 19.46 21.51
CA ALA A 1016 -24.76 18.23 22.14
C ALA A 1016 -25.49 17.35 21.10
N GLY A 1017 -24.88 16.20 20.81
CA GLY A 1017 -25.46 15.20 19.90
C GLY A 1017 -26.89 14.82 20.33
N GLN A 1018 -27.83 14.95 19.40
CA GLN A 1018 -29.27 14.65 19.58
C GLN A 1018 -30.06 15.53 20.56
N ASP A 1019 -29.52 16.64 21.07
CA ASP A 1019 -30.28 17.54 21.98
C ASP A 1019 -31.56 18.13 21.34
N ASP A 1020 -31.60 18.20 20.01
CA ASP A 1020 -32.77 18.66 19.26
C ASP A 1020 -34.02 17.80 19.46
N ILE A 1021 -33.89 16.54 19.88
CA ILE A 1021 -35.05 15.65 20.12
C ILE A 1021 -35.91 16.10 21.32
N HIS A 1022 -35.38 16.97 22.19
CA HIS A 1022 -36.09 17.48 23.36
C HIS A 1022 -37.06 18.62 23.03
N TYR A 1023 -37.03 19.16 21.81
CA TYR A 1023 -37.76 20.37 21.45
C TYR A 1023 -38.55 20.21 20.15
N LEU A 1024 -39.68 20.93 20.04
CA LEU A 1024 -40.41 21.01 18.78
C LEU A 1024 -39.66 21.89 17.77
N ASN A 1025 -39.64 21.46 16.51
CA ASN A 1025 -38.98 22.18 15.42
C ASN A 1025 -39.56 23.61 15.23
N ARG A 1026 -38.69 24.62 15.22
CA ARG A 1026 -39.05 26.00 14.89
C ARG A 1026 -39.10 26.20 13.37
N PHE A 1027 -39.37 27.41 12.90
CA PHE A 1027 -39.50 27.66 11.46
C PHE A 1027 -38.21 27.32 10.69
N HIS A 1028 -37.05 27.70 11.24
CA HIS A 1028 -35.74 27.37 10.68
C HIS A 1028 -35.55 25.86 10.51
N ASP A 1029 -35.80 25.08 11.57
CA ASP A 1029 -35.61 23.61 11.52
C ASP A 1029 -36.58 22.95 10.52
N ARG A 1030 -37.83 23.45 10.43
CA ARG A 1030 -38.82 22.97 9.45
C ARG A 1030 -38.40 23.25 8.00
N LEU A 1031 -37.86 24.43 7.72
CA LEU A 1031 -37.37 24.78 6.38
C LEU A 1031 -36.08 24.03 6.04
N GLN A 1032 -35.15 23.96 6.98
CA GLN A 1032 -33.89 23.23 6.85
C GLN A 1032 -34.11 21.73 6.61
N GLY A 1033 -35.06 21.11 7.32
CA GLY A 1033 -35.38 19.69 7.20
C GLY A 1033 -35.83 19.25 5.80
N LEU A 1034 -36.44 20.13 5.00
CA LEU A 1034 -36.76 19.83 3.60
C LEU A 1034 -35.52 19.59 2.73
N GLY A 1035 -34.39 20.20 3.11
CA GLY A 1035 -33.14 20.11 2.37
C GLY A 1035 -32.62 18.70 2.27
N PHE A 1036 -32.83 17.86 3.28
CA PHE A 1036 -32.33 16.48 3.28
C PHE A 1036 -32.82 15.69 2.07
N GLY A 1037 -34.13 15.76 1.76
CA GLY A 1037 -34.68 15.10 0.57
C GLY A 1037 -34.25 15.77 -0.74
N LEU A 1038 -34.29 17.10 -0.79
CA LEU A 1038 -34.05 17.87 -2.03
C LEU A 1038 -32.57 17.90 -2.45
N ALA A 1039 -31.65 17.98 -1.51
CA ALA A 1039 -30.21 18.10 -1.77
C ALA A 1039 -29.53 16.73 -1.98
N LEU A 1040 -30.15 15.61 -1.58
CA LEU A 1040 -29.60 14.26 -1.74
C LEU A 1040 -30.19 13.47 -2.91
N ALA A 1041 -31.36 13.88 -3.40
CA ALA A 1041 -32.06 13.23 -4.52
C ALA A 1041 -31.18 13.07 -5.78
N TYR A 1042 -31.54 12.09 -6.62
CA TYR A 1042 -30.89 11.82 -7.90
C TYR A 1042 -31.94 11.60 -8.98
N ALA A 1043 -32.06 12.56 -9.91
CA ALA A 1043 -33.11 12.60 -10.93
C ALA A 1043 -34.52 12.36 -10.38
N GLN A 1044 -34.79 12.83 -9.16
CA GLN A 1044 -36.06 12.68 -8.46
C GLN A 1044 -36.58 14.08 -8.06
N PRO A 1045 -37.37 14.74 -8.92
CA PRO A 1045 -38.03 15.99 -8.55
C PRO A 1045 -38.96 15.77 -7.35
N PRO A 1046 -39.28 16.83 -6.59
CA PRO A 1046 -40.22 16.75 -5.48
C PRO A 1046 -41.58 16.22 -5.97
N ASN A 1047 -42.22 15.40 -5.14
CA ASN A 1047 -43.62 15.01 -5.37
C ASN A 1047 -44.57 16.10 -4.87
N GLU A 1048 -45.87 15.94 -5.16
CA GLU A 1048 -46.91 16.92 -4.80
C GLU A 1048 -46.91 17.29 -3.30
N VAL A 1049 -46.58 16.32 -2.42
CA VAL A 1049 -46.51 16.55 -0.96
C VAL A 1049 -45.37 17.49 -0.61
N VAL A 1050 -44.18 17.27 -1.17
CA VAL A 1050 -43.00 18.12 -0.93
C VAL A 1050 -43.19 19.50 -1.56
N GLU A 1051 -43.76 19.58 -2.76
CA GLU A 1051 -44.07 20.85 -3.43
C GLU A 1051 -45.10 21.67 -2.65
N GLY A 1052 -46.18 21.03 -2.17
CA GLY A 1052 -47.19 21.67 -1.33
C GLY A 1052 -46.57 22.23 -0.04
N ARG A 1053 -45.71 21.45 0.62
CA ARG A 1053 -45.02 21.88 1.85
C ARG A 1053 -44.00 23.00 1.59
N MET A 1054 -43.27 22.95 0.48
CA MET A 1054 -42.37 24.02 0.04
C MET A 1054 -43.13 25.33 -0.15
N LYS A 1055 -44.27 25.29 -0.86
CA LYS A 1055 -45.10 26.48 -1.10
C LYS A 1055 -45.66 27.08 0.19
N GLU A 1056 -46.11 26.24 1.12
CA GLU A 1056 -46.60 26.67 2.44
C GLU A 1056 -45.50 27.37 3.25
N LEU A 1057 -44.34 26.72 3.40
CA LEU A 1057 -43.21 27.30 4.15
C LEU A 1057 -42.66 28.54 3.47
N ARG A 1058 -42.72 28.59 2.13
CA ARG A 1058 -42.29 29.77 1.39
C ARG A 1058 -43.18 30.98 1.67
N ALA A 1059 -44.50 30.81 1.66
CA ALA A 1059 -45.44 31.88 2.00
C ALA A 1059 -45.23 32.38 3.45
N GLN A 1060 -44.95 31.48 4.39
CA GLN A 1060 -44.60 31.85 5.78
C GLN A 1060 -43.29 32.67 5.84
N LEU A 1061 -42.25 32.26 5.10
CA LEU A 1061 -40.99 33.00 5.03
C LEU A 1061 -41.19 34.42 4.49
N ASP A 1062 -41.96 34.58 3.41
CA ASP A 1062 -42.21 35.90 2.81
C ASP A 1062 -42.92 36.85 3.80
N ALA A 1063 -43.82 36.32 4.64
CA ALA A 1063 -44.43 37.08 5.73
C ALA A 1063 -43.42 37.50 6.81
N TYR A 1064 -42.51 36.59 7.21
CA TYR A 1064 -41.44 36.91 8.16
C TYR A 1064 -40.46 37.95 7.62
N LEU A 1065 -40.03 37.82 6.35
CA LEU A 1065 -39.16 38.78 5.69
C LEU A 1065 -39.82 40.15 5.58
N THR A 1066 -41.11 40.21 5.25
CA THR A 1066 -41.88 41.46 5.22
C THR A 1066 -41.89 42.13 6.60
N ARG A 1067 -42.20 41.37 7.65
CA ARG A 1067 -42.18 41.88 9.03
C ARG A 1067 -40.80 42.39 9.44
N PHE A 1068 -39.74 41.65 9.12
CA PHE A 1068 -38.37 42.05 9.44
C PHE A 1068 -37.95 43.33 8.68
N ASN A 1069 -38.22 43.38 7.37
CA ASN A 1069 -37.86 44.54 6.56
C ASN A 1069 -38.64 45.80 6.99
N GLU A 1070 -39.88 45.64 7.46
CA GLU A 1070 -40.63 46.76 8.04
C GLU A 1070 -40.02 47.23 9.38
N LEU A 1071 -39.54 46.33 10.24
CA LEU A 1071 -38.78 46.70 11.45
C LEU A 1071 -37.52 47.50 11.10
N LEU A 1072 -36.81 47.14 10.03
CA LEU A 1072 -35.64 47.90 9.56
C LEU A 1072 -36.04 49.32 9.10
N ARG A 1073 -37.13 49.43 8.34
CA ARG A 1073 -37.61 50.69 7.75
C ARG A 1073 -38.20 51.65 8.78
N THR A 1074 -38.81 51.11 9.84
CA THR A 1074 -39.54 51.89 10.85
C THR A 1074 -38.78 51.96 12.16
N ASP A 1075 -38.73 50.88 12.93
CA ASP A 1075 -38.18 50.85 14.29
C ASP A 1075 -36.66 51.11 14.33
N VAL A 1076 -35.87 50.49 13.45
CA VAL A 1076 -34.41 50.73 13.39
C VAL A 1076 -34.11 52.15 12.92
N ALA A 1077 -34.84 52.65 11.92
CA ALA A 1077 -34.69 54.03 11.45
C ALA A 1077 -35.07 55.05 12.54
N ALA A 1078 -36.15 54.81 13.28
CA ALA A 1078 -36.58 55.64 14.40
C ALA A 1078 -35.58 55.61 15.56
N PHE A 1079 -35.03 54.44 15.90
CA PHE A 1079 -33.96 54.30 16.87
C PHE A 1079 -32.71 55.08 16.42
N ASN A 1080 -32.26 54.90 15.17
CA ASN A 1080 -31.07 55.58 14.65
C ASN A 1080 -31.22 57.10 14.65
N LYS A 1081 -32.40 57.62 14.31
CA LYS A 1081 -32.68 59.06 14.40
C LYS A 1081 -32.55 59.55 15.85
N THR A 1082 -33.22 58.87 16.78
CA THR A 1082 -33.16 59.24 18.21
C THR A 1082 -31.73 59.10 18.77
N ALA A 1083 -30.99 58.09 18.33
CA ALA A 1083 -29.59 57.87 18.71
C ALA A 1083 -28.68 59.00 18.20
N GLN A 1084 -28.85 59.46 16.96
CA GLN A 1084 -28.13 60.61 16.39
C GLN A 1084 -28.44 61.90 17.13
N ASP A 1085 -29.73 62.17 17.40
CA ASP A 1085 -30.19 63.36 18.12
C ASP A 1085 -29.58 63.46 19.53
N HIS A 1086 -29.14 62.35 20.10
CA HIS A 1086 -28.52 62.27 21.44
C HIS A 1086 -27.03 61.91 21.41
N GLY A 1087 -26.36 62.02 20.26
CA GLY A 1087 -24.90 61.85 20.15
C GLY A 1087 -24.40 60.42 20.42
N THR A 1088 -25.20 59.40 20.12
CA THR A 1088 -24.88 57.99 20.38
C THR A 1088 -24.67 57.18 19.09
N PRO A 1089 -23.93 56.05 19.14
CA PRO A 1089 -23.72 55.20 17.97
C PRO A 1089 -25.03 54.64 17.39
N VAL A 1090 -25.19 54.76 16.07
CA VAL A 1090 -26.32 54.19 15.31
C VAL A 1090 -26.12 52.72 14.97
N LEU A 1091 -27.22 52.02 14.70
CA LEU A 1091 -27.24 50.65 14.20
C LEU A 1091 -27.06 50.60 12.68
N VAL A 1092 -26.32 49.61 12.19
CA VAL A 1092 -26.15 49.30 10.78
C VAL A 1092 -27.23 48.31 10.33
N ALA A 1093 -28.35 48.85 9.84
CA ALA A 1093 -29.53 48.08 9.40
C ALA A 1093 -29.25 47.14 8.20
N GLY A 1094 -28.44 47.59 7.23
CA GLY A 1094 -28.26 46.91 5.95
C GLY A 1094 -29.45 47.07 5.00
N ALA A 1095 -29.37 46.45 3.83
CA ALA A 1095 -30.45 46.43 2.86
C ALA A 1095 -31.57 45.44 3.25
N PRO A 1096 -32.81 45.61 2.74
CA PRO A 1096 -33.88 44.63 2.92
C PRO A 1096 -33.46 43.23 2.46
N VAL A 1097 -33.84 42.21 3.23
CA VAL A 1097 -33.57 40.81 2.91
C VAL A 1097 -34.70 40.27 2.05
N ALA A 1098 -34.37 39.63 0.94
CA ALA A 1098 -35.33 39.00 0.03
C ALA A 1098 -34.78 37.67 -0.46
N VAL A 1099 -35.68 36.73 -0.75
CA VAL A 1099 -35.25 35.48 -1.37
C VAL A 1099 -34.90 35.72 -2.83
N ARG A 1100 -33.70 35.30 -3.23
CA ARG A 1100 -33.25 35.37 -4.62
C ARG A 1100 -34.10 34.45 -5.50
N ALA A 1101 -34.58 34.97 -6.62
CA ALA A 1101 -35.26 34.17 -7.62
C ALA A 1101 -34.31 33.11 -8.21
N VAL A 1102 -34.87 31.96 -8.58
CA VAL A 1102 -34.14 30.90 -9.27
C VAL A 1102 -34.29 31.10 -10.77
N ALA A 1103 -33.20 31.48 -11.42
CA ALA A 1103 -33.12 31.54 -12.87
C ALA A 1103 -32.78 30.15 -13.43
N VAL A 1104 -33.70 29.20 -13.32
CA VAL A 1104 -33.58 27.90 -14.01
C VAL A 1104 -34.66 27.89 -15.09
N ARG A 1105 -34.22 28.00 -16.35
CA ARG A 1105 -35.05 27.76 -17.53
C ARG A 1105 -34.70 26.40 -18.09
#